data_AF-A0A3M1IQI5-F1
#
_entry.id   AF-A0A3M1IQI5-F1
#
_cell.length_a   1.000
_cell.length_b   1.000
_cell.length_c   1.000
_cell.angle_alpha   90.00
_cell.angle_beta   90.00
_cell.angle_gamma   90.00
#
_symmetry.space_group_name_H-M   'P 1'
#
loop_
_entity.id
_entity.type
_entity.pdbx_description
1 polymer ?
#
loop_
_entity_poly.entity_id
_entity_poly.type
_entity_poly.pdbx_seq_one_letter_code
_entity_poly.pdbx_strand_id
1 'polypeptide(L)'
;MRSPSHLLSLAALTWAFVVPGQTASNPEQPAAPLDRLLAHLPHVEYGDDRAPLDALDRYVAAAGADQALRARLEESFIAVLAGDATLAAKDYACRSLRLVGSPKCVPALAALLSHPQLSSLARYGLEPLPYPEVDAALREALPRLPARLQIGVLTSLGARRDPMAVPVIRPLTAADDLRLAEAAMVALAKIGTPEAVTALADLHEQTTGRRRLLAAQSLIEGAWRLIERGQAGRAVPWLEALYAKHLRPDLREAAFEALVAAEPRKAAGRLLAALRSGEERLTRLAGQLVARRPGTRTPPRLLRALPDLPPVGRAALLDAIAARRDRTAREAVLARLDDAEPAVRSAAVRALGSVGNAEDVSRLARLAAAADDLAPVARRSLLDLAAPGVPPALAALARTPDTPPAVRVVCLQVLAERNLTGQAGAAVRCLKDADPGVRLAAARTLAVIGQQKQLPALLQRLPRANDDAEAQALLAALGQVARRVGPPAMATLAPALTDSPADLRARLLGVLPGVGGHDALAAVREALKDDSPAVRGAAVRALSAWPDSSAAADLLQLVRQPRDEAERTLAFRGYVRMIREAGLDPRARLEHLQTAMELARTIEERRLVVGATSDIVSTDALEWTARYLDDPALANEAGAAVVRIAQALGPEHSARTLPLIEKVLERVTAKPVRDSARLLQRRWRQLDGR
;
A
#
# COMPACT_ATOMS: atom_id res chain seq x y z
N MET A 1 9.06 -15.37 10.66
CA MET A 1 7.93 -16.32 10.57
C MET A 1 6.68 -15.59 11.08
N ARG A 2 5.65 -15.49 10.24
CA ARG A 2 4.50 -14.61 10.43
C ARG A 2 3.53 -15.18 11.49
N SER A 3 3.20 -14.35 12.48
CA SER A 3 2.22 -14.57 13.54
C SER A 3 0.79 -14.67 12.96
N PRO A 4 -0.05 -15.63 13.38
CA PRO A 4 -1.48 -15.59 13.08
C PRO A 4 -2.19 -14.77 14.16
N SER A 5 -2.44 -13.50 13.86
CA SER A 5 -3.34 -12.63 14.60
C SER A 5 -4.80 -12.95 14.24
N HIS A 6 -5.59 -13.27 15.26
CA HIS A 6 -7.03 -13.04 15.44
C HIS A 6 -7.94 -12.99 14.19
N LEU A 7 -8.83 -13.99 14.05
CA LEU A 7 -10.17 -13.78 13.50
C LEU A 7 -11.19 -14.34 14.50
N LEU A 8 -11.76 -13.42 15.27
CA LEU A 8 -12.98 -13.63 16.05
C LEU A 8 -14.18 -13.70 15.10
N SER A 9 -14.90 -14.81 15.21
CA SER A 9 -16.34 -15.00 15.02
C SER A 9 -17.18 -13.76 14.64
N LEU A 10 -17.81 -13.82 13.47
CA LEU A 10 -19.08 -13.17 13.17
C LEU A 10 -19.98 -14.21 12.48
N ALA A 11 -20.90 -14.75 13.26
CA ALA A 11 -22.01 -15.54 12.78
C ALA A 11 -23.14 -14.63 12.29
N ALA A 12 -23.86 -15.11 11.27
CA ALA A 12 -25.18 -14.68 10.81
C ALA A 12 -25.30 -13.26 10.20
N LEU A 13 -25.27 -13.21 8.86
CA LEU A 13 -26.11 -12.36 8.02
C LEU A 13 -26.00 -12.85 6.56
N THR A 14 -26.80 -13.84 6.21
CA THR A 14 -27.04 -14.22 4.82
C THR A 14 -27.99 -13.18 4.21
N TRP A 15 -27.43 -12.14 3.59
CA TRP A 15 -28.14 -11.29 2.65
C TRP A 15 -27.58 -11.52 1.25
N ALA A 16 -28.51 -11.87 0.35
CA ALA A 16 -28.27 -12.05 -1.06
C ALA A 16 -27.68 -10.77 -1.68
N PHE A 17 -26.50 -10.89 -2.29
CA PHE A 17 -26.03 -9.96 -3.30
C PHE A 17 -25.75 -10.75 -4.57
N VAL A 18 -26.69 -10.65 -5.50
CA VAL A 18 -26.46 -10.88 -6.93
C VAL A 18 -25.56 -9.74 -7.40
N VAL A 19 -24.35 -10.07 -7.87
CA VAL A 19 -23.56 -9.17 -8.72
C VAL A 19 -23.43 -9.84 -10.09
N PRO A 20 -23.92 -9.21 -11.16
CA PRO A 20 -23.79 -9.73 -12.51
C PRO A 20 -22.38 -9.41 -13.02
N GLY A 21 -21.60 -10.45 -13.29
CA GLY A 21 -20.28 -10.35 -13.91
C GLY A 21 -20.17 -11.40 -15.01
N GLN A 22 -20.38 -10.97 -16.24
CA GLN A 22 -20.19 -11.76 -17.46
C GLN A 22 -18.76 -12.29 -17.55
N THR A 23 -18.62 -13.60 -17.68
CA THR A 23 -17.56 -14.22 -18.48
C THR A 23 -18.22 -15.27 -19.37
N ALA A 24 -18.05 -15.08 -20.67
CA ALA A 24 -18.57 -15.85 -21.80
C ALA A 24 -18.84 -17.34 -21.48
N SER A 25 -20.13 -17.69 -21.50
CA SER A 25 -20.63 -19.06 -21.60
C SER A 25 -20.34 -19.60 -23.01
N ASN A 26 -19.49 -20.60 -23.09
CA ASN A 26 -19.51 -21.55 -24.20
C ASN A 26 -20.89 -22.26 -24.18
N PRO A 27 -21.52 -22.53 -25.34
CA PRO A 27 -22.88 -23.04 -25.39
C PRO A 27 -22.97 -24.41 -24.70
N GLU A 28 -24.06 -24.60 -23.94
CA GLU A 28 -24.40 -25.82 -23.22
C GLU A 28 -24.34 -27.04 -24.13
N GLN A 29 -23.25 -27.79 -24.05
CA GLN A 29 -23.30 -29.21 -24.40
C GLN A 29 -24.23 -29.89 -23.39
N PRO A 30 -25.20 -30.72 -23.83
CA PRO A 30 -26.05 -31.47 -22.92
C PRO A 30 -25.16 -32.28 -21.98
N ALA A 31 -25.37 -32.12 -20.66
CA ALA A 31 -24.59 -32.85 -19.67
C ALA A 31 -24.65 -34.35 -19.98
N ALA A 32 -23.48 -34.97 -20.17
CA ALA A 32 -23.43 -36.40 -20.45
C ALA A 32 -24.19 -37.17 -19.34
N PRO A 33 -24.96 -38.22 -19.69
CA PRO A 33 -25.73 -38.98 -18.71
C PRO A 33 -24.82 -39.46 -17.58
N LEU A 34 -25.26 -39.25 -16.33
CA LEU A 34 -24.49 -39.58 -15.13
C LEU A 34 -23.90 -41.00 -15.16
N ASP A 35 -24.65 -41.98 -15.66
CA ASP A 35 -24.19 -43.38 -15.79
C ASP A 35 -22.94 -43.53 -16.64
N ARG A 36 -22.84 -42.79 -17.74
CA ARG A 36 -21.65 -42.84 -18.62
C ARG A 36 -20.44 -42.22 -17.94
N LEU A 37 -20.64 -41.12 -17.21
CA LEU A 37 -19.58 -40.44 -16.46
C LEU A 37 -19.05 -41.35 -15.33
N LEU A 38 -19.95 -41.99 -14.59
CA LEU A 38 -19.60 -42.89 -13.49
C LEU A 38 -18.92 -44.18 -13.99
N ALA A 39 -19.34 -44.71 -15.14
CA ALA A 39 -18.69 -45.88 -15.75
C ALA A 39 -17.28 -45.56 -16.30
N HIS A 40 -17.03 -44.32 -16.72
CA HIS A 40 -15.71 -43.88 -17.19
C HIS A 40 -14.74 -43.61 -16.03
N LEU A 41 -15.24 -43.13 -14.89
CA LEU A 41 -14.43 -42.67 -13.76
C LEU A 41 -13.33 -43.65 -13.30
N PRO A 42 -13.54 -44.98 -13.16
CA PRO A 42 -12.50 -45.90 -12.69
C PRO A 42 -11.21 -45.92 -13.53
N HIS A 43 -11.28 -45.49 -14.79
CA HIS A 43 -10.20 -45.59 -15.77
C HIS A 43 -9.47 -44.26 -16.03
N VAL A 44 -9.88 -43.17 -15.38
CA VAL A 44 -9.32 -41.83 -15.60
C VAL A 44 -7.88 -41.76 -15.13
N GLU A 45 -6.96 -41.25 -15.93
CA GLU A 45 -5.55 -41.04 -15.57
C GLU A 45 -5.20 -39.54 -15.40
N TYR A 46 -4.09 -39.27 -14.73
CA TYR A 46 -3.58 -37.90 -14.64
C TYR A 46 -3.14 -37.40 -16.03
N GLY A 47 -3.77 -36.34 -16.52
CA GLY A 47 -3.48 -35.75 -17.83
C GLY A 47 -4.55 -36.00 -18.88
N ASP A 48 -5.54 -36.84 -18.58
CA ASP A 48 -6.74 -37.01 -19.41
C ASP A 48 -7.55 -35.71 -19.53
N ASP A 49 -8.39 -35.64 -20.56
CA ASP A 49 -9.36 -34.55 -20.71
C ASP A 49 -10.26 -34.46 -19.46
N ARG A 50 -10.37 -33.26 -18.90
CA ARG A 50 -11.13 -32.99 -17.68
C ARG A 50 -12.62 -32.79 -17.92
N ALA A 51 -13.07 -32.62 -19.17
CA ALA A 51 -14.48 -32.36 -19.46
C ALA A 51 -15.46 -33.37 -18.82
N PRO A 52 -15.16 -34.69 -18.75
CA PRO A 52 -16.01 -35.65 -18.03
C PRO A 52 -16.05 -35.43 -16.52
N LEU A 53 -14.92 -35.07 -15.90
CA LEU A 53 -14.86 -34.77 -14.47
C LEU A 53 -15.57 -33.45 -14.14
N ASP A 54 -15.40 -32.42 -14.97
CA ASP A 54 -16.09 -31.14 -14.80
C ASP A 54 -17.62 -31.29 -14.96
N ALA A 55 -18.06 -32.22 -15.84
CA ALA A 55 -19.48 -32.60 -15.92
C ALA A 55 -19.95 -33.33 -14.66
N LEU A 56 -19.14 -34.21 -14.09
CA LEU A 56 -19.44 -34.92 -12.84
C LEU A 56 -19.44 -33.97 -11.62
N ASP A 57 -18.58 -32.97 -11.59
CA ASP A 57 -18.56 -31.91 -10.56
C ASP A 57 -19.89 -31.14 -10.50
N ARG A 58 -20.55 -30.92 -11.65
CA ARG A 58 -21.90 -30.32 -11.68
C ARG A 58 -22.94 -31.20 -10.99
N TYR A 59 -22.87 -32.53 -11.17
CA TYR A 59 -23.74 -33.46 -10.45
C TYR A 59 -23.43 -33.49 -8.94
N VAL A 60 -22.15 -33.48 -8.56
CA VAL A 60 -21.72 -33.40 -7.16
C VAL A 60 -22.23 -32.11 -6.49
N ALA A 61 -22.18 -30.99 -7.20
CA ALA A 61 -22.72 -29.71 -6.71
C ALA A 61 -24.25 -29.73 -6.57
N ALA A 62 -24.96 -30.37 -7.52
CA ALA A 62 -26.42 -30.50 -7.48
C ALA A 62 -26.93 -31.45 -6.38
N ALA A 63 -26.11 -32.41 -5.95
CA ALA A 63 -26.46 -33.44 -4.96
C ALA A 63 -26.81 -32.88 -3.56
N GLY A 64 -26.53 -31.62 -3.27
CA GLY A 64 -26.94 -30.98 -2.02
C GLY A 64 -28.46 -30.91 -1.82
N ALA A 65 -29.22 -30.81 -2.92
CA ALA A 65 -30.69 -30.69 -2.90
C ALA A 65 -31.42 -32.00 -3.23
N ASP A 66 -30.70 -33.04 -3.66
CA ASP A 66 -31.27 -34.32 -4.11
C ASP A 66 -30.62 -35.49 -3.37
N GLN A 67 -31.36 -36.06 -2.43
CA GLN A 67 -30.91 -37.17 -1.59
C GLN A 67 -30.67 -38.47 -2.38
N ALA A 68 -31.46 -38.72 -3.44
CA ALA A 68 -31.31 -39.92 -4.26
C ALA A 68 -30.06 -39.83 -5.13
N LEU A 69 -29.83 -38.68 -5.75
CA LEU A 69 -28.59 -38.39 -6.49
C LEU A 69 -27.37 -38.47 -5.58
N ARG A 70 -27.43 -37.89 -4.38
CA ARG A 70 -26.36 -37.96 -3.38
C ARG A 70 -26.00 -39.40 -3.01
N ALA A 71 -27.00 -40.22 -2.68
CA ALA A 71 -26.78 -41.63 -2.33
C ALA A 71 -26.14 -42.41 -3.48
N ARG A 72 -26.62 -42.19 -4.71
CA ARG A 72 -26.09 -42.85 -5.91
C ARG A 72 -24.64 -42.46 -6.21
N LEU A 73 -24.30 -41.17 -6.11
CA LEU A 73 -22.93 -40.68 -6.25
C LEU A 73 -22.01 -41.26 -5.18
N GLU A 74 -22.46 -41.26 -3.92
CA GLU A 74 -21.71 -41.85 -2.81
C GLU A 74 -21.41 -43.33 -3.05
N GLU A 75 -22.41 -44.14 -3.40
CA GLU A 75 -22.24 -45.58 -3.68
C GLU A 75 -21.24 -45.82 -4.81
N SER A 76 -21.30 -45.00 -5.86
CA SER A 76 -20.39 -45.10 -7.01
C SER A 76 -18.96 -44.74 -6.62
N PHE A 77 -18.75 -43.67 -5.86
CA PHE A 77 -17.42 -43.30 -5.38
C PHE A 77 -16.85 -44.33 -4.39
N ILE A 78 -17.68 -44.91 -3.52
CA ILE A 78 -17.27 -46.03 -2.66
C ILE A 78 -16.79 -47.22 -3.50
N ALA A 79 -17.51 -47.57 -4.57
CA ALA A 79 -17.12 -48.64 -5.47
C ALA A 79 -15.78 -48.36 -6.17
N VAL A 80 -15.54 -47.11 -6.60
CA VAL A 80 -14.24 -46.68 -7.17
C VAL A 80 -13.11 -46.85 -6.16
N LEU A 81 -13.32 -46.51 -4.89
CA LEU A 81 -12.30 -46.68 -3.85
C LEU A 81 -12.00 -48.16 -3.57
N ALA A 82 -13.02 -49.01 -3.55
CA ALA A 82 -12.92 -50.43 -3.25
C ALA A 82 -12.37 -51.27 -4.42
N GLY A 83 -12.58 -50.82 -5.67
CA GLY A 83 -12.19 -51.53 -6.88
C GLY A 83 -10.74 -51.29 -7.33
N ASP A 84 -10.41 -51.88 -8.48
CA ASP A 84 -9.13 -51.69 -9.18
C ASP A 84 -9.16 -50.46 -10.09
N ALA A 85 -9.46 -49.30 -9.51
CA ALA A 85 -9.46 -48.02 -10.20
C ALA A 85 -8.08 -47.35 -10.13
N THR A 86 -7.79 -46.49 -11.11
CA THR A 86 -6.55 -45.71 -11.20
C THR A 86 -6.36 -44.77 -9.98
N LEU A 87 -5.14 -44.27 -9.79
CA LEU A 87 -4.86 -43.32 -8.71
C LEU A 87 -5.62 -42.00 -8.88
N ALA A 88 -5.79 -41.51 -10.11
CA ALA A 88 -6.52 -40.28 -10.38
C ALA A 88 -8.03 -40.45 -10.14
N ALA A 89 -8.60 -41.60 -10.48
CA ALA A 89 -9.99 -41.94 -10.15
C ALA A 89 -10.22 -41.98 -8.63
N LYS A 90 -9.31 -42.63 -7.90
CA LYS A 90 -9.37 -42.70 -6.43
C LYS A 90 -9.16 -41.33 -5.76
N ASP A 91 -8.31 -40.46 -6.31
CA ASP A 91 -8.19 -39.06 -5.86
C ASP A 91 -9.51 -38.31 -6.02
N TYR A 92 -10.08 -38.35 -7.22
CA TYR A 92 -11.36 -37.69 -7.51
C TYR A 92 -12.48 -38.20 -6.58
N ALA A 93 -12.58 -39.51 -6.38
CA ALA A 93 -13.56 -40.11 -5.48
C ALA A 93 -13.37 -39.67 -4.02
N CYS A 94 -12.12 -39.63 -3.50
CA CYS A 94 -11.85 -39.14 -2.15
C CYS A 94 -12.27 -37.68 -1.95
N ARG A 95 -11.99 -36.81 -2.93
CA ARG A 95 -12.36 -35.39 -2.87
C ARG A 95 -13.87 -35.17 -2.99
N SER A 96 -14.53 -35.97 -3.82
CA SER A 96 -15.98 -35.88 -4.03
C SER A 96 -16.74 -36.37 -2.80
N LEU A 97 -16.29 -37.45 -2.16
CA LEU A 97 -16.90 -37.98 -0.95
C LEU A 97 -16.89 -37.01 0.22
N ARG A 98 -15.97 -36.04 0.28
CA ARG A 98 -16.05 -34.94 1.25
C ARG A 98 -17.37 -34.15 1.15
N LEU A 99 -17.92 -33.99 -0.05
CA LEU A 99 -19.08 -33.16 -0.33
C LEU A 99 -20.39 -33.96 -0.22
N VAL A 100 -20.38 -35.20 -0.73
CA VAL A 100 -21.59 -36.04 -0.84
C VAL A 100 -21.63 -37.20 0.14
N GLY A 101 -20.53 -37.50 0.83
CA GLY A 101 -20.42 -38.66 1.71
C GLY A 101 -21.35 -38.61 2.91
N SER A 102 -21.67 -39.79 3.40
CA SER A 102 -22.39 -40.13 4.63
C SER A 102 -21.53 -41.08 5.47
N PRO A 103 -21.99 -41.56 6.65
CA PRO A 103 -21.26 -42.58 7.39
C PRO A 103 -20.91 -43.84 6.58
N LYS A 104 -21.66 -44.12 5.49
CA LYS A 104 -21.42 -45.29 4.62
C LYS A 104 -20.05 -45.27 3.94
N CYS A 105 -19.52 -44.10 3.56
CA CYS A 105 -18.24 -44.01 2.88
C CYS A 105 -17.02 -44.15 3.80
N VAL A 106 -17.22 -44.05 5.12
CA VAL A 106 -16.13 -44.02 6.10
C VAL A 106 -15.25 -45.28 6.05
N PRO A 107 -15.80 -46.52 6.02
CA PRO A 107 -14.97 -47.72 5.93
C PRO A 107 -14.11 -47.77 4.66
N ALA A 108 -14.66 -47.33 3.52
CA ALA A 108 -13.94 -47.33 2.24
C ALA A 108 -12.77 -46.33 2.24
N LEU A 109 -12.99 -45.13 2.77
CA LEU A 109 -11.91 -44.15 2.94
C LEU A 109 -10.89 -44.60 4.00
N ALA A 110 -11.34 -45.22 5.10
CA ALA A 110 -10.47 -45.70 6.17
C ALA A 110 -9.52 -46.81 5.69
N ALA A 111 -9.98 -47.69 4.80
CA ALA A 111 -9.15 -48.75 4.21
C ALA A 111 -7.94 -48.20 3.44
N LEU A 112 -8.02 -46.96 2.94
CA LEU A 112 -6.93 -46.30 2.19
C LEU A 112 -5.90 -45.62 3.10
N LEU A 113 -6.11 -45.55 4.42
CA LEU A 113 -5.21 -44.86 5.35
C LEU A 113 -3.82 -45.52 5.44
N SER A 114 -3.72 -46.83 5.18
CA SER A 114 -2.47 -47.60 5.12
C SER A 114 -1.76 -47.50 3.76
N HIS A 115 -2.42 -46.97 2.73
CA HIS A 115 -1.87 -46.90 1.39
C HIS A 115 -0.84 -45.74 1.26
N PRO A 116 0.42 -46.00 0.85
CA PRO A 116 1.48 -44.98 0.85
C PRO A 116 1.17 -43.72 0.04
N GLN A 117 0.43 -43.84 -1.06
CA GLN A 117 0.09 -42.72 -1.95
C GLN A 117 -1.30 -42.13 -1.67
N LEU A 118 -2.25 -42.93 -1.17
CA LEU A 118 -3.66 -42.53 -1.05
C LEU A 118 -4.04 -42.11 0.36
N SER A 119 -3.22 -42.43 1.38
CA SER A 119 -3.47 -42.06 2.78
C SER A 119 -3.72 -40.56 2.98
N SER A 120 -3.02 -39.70 2.22
CA SER A 120 -3.24 -38.25 2.30
C SER A 120 -4.61 -37.82 1.75
N LEU A 121 -5.05 -38.43 0.65
CA LEU A 121 -6.32 -38.16 -0.02
C LEU A 121 -7.50 -38.73 0.77
N ALA A 122 -7.33 -39.93 1.32
CA ALA A 122 -8.27 -40.55 2.24
C ALA A 122 -8.56 -39.64 3.44
N ARG A 123 -7.52 -39.09 4.07
CA ARG A 123 -7.68 -38.11 5.16
C ARG A 123 -8.33 -36.82 4.70
N TYR A 124 -7.99 -36.32 3.51
CA TYR A 124 -8.63 -35.12 2.95
C TYR A 124 -10.14 -35.30 2.73
N GLY A 125 -10.57 -36.51 2.34
CA GLY A 125 -11.97 -36.90 2.26
C GLY A 125 -12.64 -37.04 3.63
N LEU A 126 -11.98 -37.72 4.57
CA LEU A 126 -12.50 -38.02 5.91
C LEU A 126 -12.60 -36.80 6.84
N GLU A 127 -11.53 -36.00 6.94
CA GLU A 127 -11.37 -34.93 7.94
C GLU A 127 -12.55 -33.96 8.07
N PRO A 128 -13.17 -33.45 6.99
CA PRO A 128 -14.29 -32.51 7.06
C PRO A 128 -15.67 -33.14 7.30
N LEU A 129 -15.81 -34.47 7.19
CA LEU A 129 -17.10 -35.14 7.36
C LEU A 129 -17.57 -35.05 8.83
N PRO A 130 -18.80 -34.58 9.14
CA PRO A 130 -19.21 -34.27 10.51
C PRO A 130 -19.60 -35.51 11.35
N TYR A 131 -19.21 -36.70 10.93
CA TYR A 131 -19.67 -37.97 11.49
C TYR A 131 -18.70 -38.54 12.54
N PRO A 132 -19.15 -39.01 13.71
CA PRO A 132 -18.30 -39.60 14.75
C PRO A 132 -17.62 -40.91 14.32
N GLU A 133 -18.15 -41.61 13.33
CA GLU A 133 -17.58 -42.81 12.71
C GLU A 133 -16.18 -42.52 12.12
N VAL A 134 -15.97 -41.30 11.61
CA VAL A 134 -14.67 -40.86 11.10
C VAL A 134 -13.64 -40.82 12.23
N ASP A 135 -14.01 -40.27 13.39
CA ASP A 135 -13.13 -40.22 14.54
C ASP A 135 -12.75 -41.63 15.01
N ALA A 136 -13.74 -42.53 15.09
CA ALA A 136 -13.50 -43.93 15.42
C ALA A 136 -12.53 -44.61 14.44
N ALA A 137 -12.74 -44.43 13.13
CA ALA A 137 -11.89 -45.01 12.10
C ALA A 137 -10.45 -44.48 12.14
N LEU A 138 -10.25 -43.17 12.35
CA LEU A 138 -8.93 -42.57 12.48
C LEU A 138 -8.20 -43.07 13.74
N ARG A 139 -8.90 -43.19 14.88
CA ARG A 139 -8.35 -43.75 16.12
C ARG A 139 -7.92 -45.21 15.95
N GLU A 140 -8.74 -46.02 15.31
CA GLU A 140 -8.47 -47.45 15.10
C GLU A 140 -7.30 -47.68 14.12
N ALA A 141 -7.19 -46.84 13.07
CA ALA A 141 -6.11 -46.94 12.11
C ALA A 141 -4.76 -46.54 12.69
N LEU A 142 -4.70 -45.49 13.51
CA LEU A 142 -3.45 -44.89 14.00
C LEU A 142 -2.38 -45.88 14.51
N PRO A 143 -2.66 -46.84 15.41
CA PRO A 143 -1.63 -47.76 15.93
C PRO A 143 -1.15 -48.78 14.90
N ARG A 144 -1.89 -49.01 13.81
CA ARG A 144 -1.59 -50.01 12.76
C ARG A 144 -0.74 -49.44 11.62
N LEU A 145 -0.54 -48.12 11.60
CA LEU A 145 0.14 -47.42 10.51
C LEU A 145 1.64 -47.27 10.77
N PRO A 146 2.48 -47.26 9.72
CA PRO A 146 3.88 -46.88 9.85
C PRO A 146 4.03 -45.40 10.26
N ALA A 147 5.11 -45.06 10.98
CA ALA A 147 5.35 -43.75 11.58
C ALA A 147 5.07 -42.56 10.64
N ARG A 148 5.49 -42.65 9.37
CA ARG A 148 5.25 -41.61 8.36
C ARG A 148 3.77 -41.33 8.12
N LEU A 149 2.92 -42.37 8.10
CA LEU A 149 1.48 -42.23 7.86
C LEU A 149 0.73 -41.85 9.15
N GLN A 150 1.25 -42.24 10.33
CA GLN A 150 0.72 -41.81 11.62
C GLN A 150 0.71 -40.29 11.76
N ILE A 151 1.76 -39.59 11.32
CA ILE A 151 1.82 -38.10 11.34
C ILE A 151 0.60 -37.48 10.64
N GLY A 152 0.19 -38.04 9.51
CA GLY A 152 -0.99 -37.58 8.77
C GLY A 152 -2.28 -37.78 9.57
N VAL A 153 -2.48 -38.96 10.14
CA VAL A 153 -3.67 -39.28 10.95
C VAL A 153 -3.72 -38.45 12.22
N LEU A 154 -2.58 -38.22 12.89
CA LEU A 154 -2.47 -37.33 14.05
C LEU A 154 -2.91 -35.90 13.71
N THR A 155 -2.50 -35.40 12.55
CA THR A 155 -2.90 -34.07 12.08
C THR A 155 -4.44 -33.98 11.94
N SER A 156 -5.07 -35.00 11.37
CA SER A 156 -6.52 -35.04 11.17
C SER A 156 -7.30 -35.23 12.48
N LEU A 157 -6.84 -36.10 13.39
CA LEU A 157 -7.42 -36.23 14.74
C LEU A 157 -7.32 -34.91 15.52
N GLY A 158 -6.19 -34.22 15.43
CA GLY A 158 -6.00 -32.88 16.00
C GLY A 158 -6.92 -31.84 15.39
N ALA A 159 -7.08 -31.82 14.06
CA ALA A 159 -7.95 -30.88 13.34
C ALA A 159 -9.43 -31.08 13.72
N ARG A 160 -9.86 -32.34 13.85
CA ARG A 160 -11.21 -32.73 14.28
C ARG A 160 -11.44 -32.55 15.78
N ARG A 161 -10.36 -32.37 16.55
CA ARG A 161 -10.36 -32.12 18.00
C ARG A 161 -11.03 -33.25 18.80
N ASP A 162 -10.82 -34.49 18.37
CA ASP A 162 -11.43 -35.67 18.97
C ASP A 162 -10.90 -35.95 20.39
N PRO A 163 -11.72 -35.81 21.45
CA PRO A 163 -11.29 -36.03 22.82
C PRO A 163 -10.95 -37.51 23.10
N MET A 164 -11.57 -38.46 22.40
CA MET A 164 -11.34 -39.89 22.62
C MET A 164 -10.04 -40.37 22.00
N ALA A 165 -9.36 -39.53 21.20
CA ALA A 165 -8.05 -39.86 20.62
C ALA A 165 -6.90 -39.70 21.62
N VAL A 166 -7.09 -38.98 22.74
CA VAL A 166 -6.02 -38.70 23.70
C VAL A 166 -5.28 -39.96 24.18
N PRO A 167 -5.95 -41.07 24.57
CA PRO A 167 -5.26 -42.27 25.04
C PRO A 167 -4.39 -42.94 23.97
N VAL A 168 -4.80 -42.93 22.71
CA VAL A 168 -4.03 -43.54 21.61
C VAL A 168 -2.92 -42.61 21.09
N ILE A 169 -3.06 -41.30 21.24
CA ILE A 169 -2.03 -40.32 20.85
C ILE A 169 -0.93 -40.20 21.91
N ARG A 170 -1.26 -40.26 23.21
CA ARG A 170 -0.32 -40.02 24.31
C ARG A 170 0.99 -40.81 24.20
N PRO A 171 1.00 -42.13 23.94
CA PRO A 171 2.24 -42.90 23.82
C PRO A 171 3.16 -42.41 22.70
N LEU A 172 2.59 -41.90 21.60
CA LEU A 172 3.35 -41.44 20.43
C LEU A 172 4.17 -40.17 20.71
N THR A 173 3.82 -39.42 21.76
CA THR A 173 4.60 -38.24 22.20
C THR A 173 6.00 -38.60 22.71
N ALA A 174 6.22 -39.87 23.07
CA ALA A 174 7.50 -40.42 23.52
C ALA A 174 8.27 -41.17 22.40
N ALA A 175 7.75 -41.20 21.16
CA ALA A 175 8.42 -41.91 20.06
C ALA A 175 9.83 -41.37 19.77
N ASP A 176 10.76 -42.24 19.39
CA ASP A 176 12.15 -41.87 19.06
C ASP A 176 12.22 -40.92 17.85
N ASP A 177 11.35 -41.11 16.86
CA ASP A 177 11.17 -40.15 15.77
C ASP A 177 10.55 -38.85 16.29
N LEU A 178 11.39 -37.82 16.40
CA LEU A 178 10.98 -36.50 16.87
C LEU A 178 9.88 -35.86 16.01
N ARG A 179 9.78 -36.18 14.71
CA ARG A 179 8.70 -35.66 13.85
C ARG A 179 7.36 -36.26 14.23
N LEU A 180 7.34 -37.56 14.51
CA LEU A 180 6.15 -38.26 14.98
C LEU A 180 5.74 -37.75 16.38
N ALA A 181 6.70 -37.61 17.28
CA ALA A 181 6.46 -37.07 18.62
C ALA A 181 5.90 -35.64 18.58
N GLU A 182 6.48 -34.76 17.75
CA GLU A 182 6.00 -33.39 17.54
C GLU A 182 4.57 -33.38 17.00
N ALA A 183 4.27 -34.19 15.98
CA ALA A 183 2.91 -34.30 15.43
C ALA A 183 1.90 -34.77 16.49
N ALA A 184 2.29 -35.70 17.36
CA ALA A 184 1.44 -36.16 18.46
C ALA A 184 1.18 -35.05 19.49
N MET A 185 2.21 -34.28 19.87
CA MET A 185 2.07 -33.15 20.79
C MET A 185 1.17 -32.04 20.22
N VAL A 186 1.34 -31.71 18.94
CA VAL A 186 0.49 -30.73 18.25
C VAL A 186 -0.95 -31.23 18.14
N ALA A 187 -1.16 -32.52 17.88
CA ALA A 187 -2.50 -33.12 17.86
C ALA A 187 -3.19 -32.99 19.22
N LEU A 188 -2.50 -33.33 20.32
CA LEU A 188 -3.01 -33.13 21.68
C LEU A 188 -3.32 -31.65 21.97
N ALA A 189 -2.44 -30.72 21.57
CA ALA A 189 -2.65 -29.29 21.75
C ALA A 189 -3.92 -28.80 21.05
N LYS A 190 -4.14 -29.24 19.79
CA LYS A 190 -5.35 -28.89 19.03
C LYS A 190 -6.62 -29.54 19.59
N ILE A 191 -6.55 -30.78 20.07
CA ILE A 191 -7.65 -31.44 20.78
C ILE A 191 -8.06 -30.62 22.00
N GLY A 192 -7.08 -30.10 22.76
CA GLY A 192 -7.29 -29.03 23.73
C GLY A 192 -8.28 -29.38 24.84
N THR A 193 -8.38 -30.67 25.21
CA THR A 193 -9.10 -31.11 26.40
C THR A 193 -8.19 -31.02 27.63
N PRO A 194 -8.76 -30.99 28.86
CA PRO A 194 -7.99 -31.03 30.08
C PRO A 194 -7.03 -32.24 30.15
N GLU A 195 -7.46 -33.39 29.66
CA GLU A 195 -6.68 -34.63 29.62
C GLU A 195 -5.51 -34.50 28.63
N ALA A 196 -5.74 -33.91 27.46
CA ALA A 196 -4.69 -33.67 26.47
C ALA A 196 -3.64 -32.66 26.98
N VAL A 197 -4.08 -31.58 27.62
CA VAL A 197 -3.22 -30.57 28.22
C VAL A 197 -2.40 -31.16 29.38
N THR A 198 -3.02 -31.99 30.22
CA THR A 198 -2.32 -32.70 31.30
C THR A 198 -1.26 -33.64 30.75
N ALA A 199 -1.57 -34.39 29.69
CA ALA A 199 -0.58 -35.26 29.04
C ALA A 199 0.63 -34.49 28.49
N LEU A 200 0.42 -33.29 27.93
CA LEU A 200 1.50 -32.41 27.49
C LEU A 200 2.33 -31.85 28.65
N ALA A 201 1.67 -31.55 29.78
CA ALA A 201 2.33 -31.07 30.98
C ALA A 201 3.20 -32.16 31.63
N ASP A 202 2.65 -33.36 31.83
CA ASP A 202 3.39 -34.54 32.31
C ASP A 202 4.65 -34.76 31.44
N LEU A 203 4.49 -34.68 30.12
CA LEU A 203 5.59 -34.85 29.17
C LEU A 203 6.65 -33.75 29.32
N HIS A 204 6.25 -32.50 29.51
CA HIS A 204 7.18 -31.39 29.74
C HIS A 204 8.05 -31.62 30.98
N GLU A 205 7.47 -32.15 32.05
CA GLU A 205 8.19 -32.44 33.30
C GLU A 205 9.15 -33.64 33.15
N GLN A 206 8.71 -34.67 32.44
CA GLN A 206 9.43 -35.95 32.33
C GLN A 206 10.56 -35.96 31.29
N THR A 207 10.66 -34.91 30.46
CA THR A 207 11.60 -34.88 29.34
C THR A 207 12.56 -33.69 29.40
N THR A 208 13.58 -33.71 28.54
CA THR A 208 14.62 -32.66 28.46
C THR A 208 14.90 -32.25 27.02
N GLY A 209 15.80 -31.27 26.84
CA GLY A 209 16.25 -30.83 25.52
C GLY A 209 15.13 -30.35 24.59
N ARG A 210 15.22 -30.75 23.31
CA ARG A 210 14.27 -30.33 22.26
C ARG A 210 12.85 -30.82 22.52
N ARG A 211 12.67 -32.03 23.06
CA ARG A 211 11.35 -32.60 23.34
C ARG A 211 10.61 -31.79 24.40
N ARG A 212 11.33 -31.31 25.44
CA ARG A 212 10.75 -30.48 26.50
C ARG A 212 10.24 -29.15 25.99
N LEU A 213 10.99 -28.56 25.06
CA LEU A 213 10.60 -27.31 24.40
C LEU A 213 9.35 -27.48 23.56
N LEU A 214 9.26 -28.55 22.76
CA LEU A 214 8.07 -28.85 21.96
C LEU A 214 6.84 -29.08 22.84
N ALA A 215 7.00 -29.86 23.92
CA ALA A 215 5.93 -30.07 24.90
C ALA A 215 5.45 -28.74 25.52
N ALA A 216 6.37 -27.83 25.89
CA ALA A 216 6.01 -26.51 26.41
C ALA A 216 5.23 -25.65 25.39
N GLN A 217 5.66 -25.65 24.13
CA GLN A 217 4.99 -24.90 23.06
C GLN A 217 3.58 -25.45 22.79
N SER A 218 3.45 -26.77 22.68
CA SER A 218 2.15 -27.45 22.52
C SER A 218 1.25 -27.24 23.75
N LEU A 219 1.81 -27.20 24.95
CA LEU A 219 1.07 -26.93 26.19
C LEU A 219 0.46 -25.52 26.19
N ILE A 220 1.18 -24.50 25.70
CA ILE A 220 0.64 -23.13 25.55
C ILE A 220 -0.49 -23.09 24.51
N GLU A 221 -0.35 -23.77 23.37
CA GLU A 221 -1.43 -23.87 22.38
C GLU A 221 -2.66 -24.57 22.96
N GLY A 222 -2.47 -25.68 23.68
CA GLY A 222 -3.54 -26.38 24.39
C GLY A 222 -4.22 -25.53 25.46
N ALA A 223 -3.45 -24.70 26.18
CA ALA A 223 -3.98 -23.74 27.13
C ALA A 223 -4.90 -22.70 26.45
N TRP A 224 -4.52 -22.17 25.29
CA TRP A 224 -5.40 -21.29 24.50
C TRP A 224 -6.70 -21.97 24.10
N ARG A 225 -6.66 -23.26 23.72
CA ARG A 225 -7.89 -24.02 23.44
C ARG A 225 -8.79 -24.17 24.66
N LEU A 226 -8.23 -24.38 25.85
CA LEU A 226 -9.02 -24.39 27.09
C LEU A 226 -9.65 -23.02 27.37
N ILE A 227 -8.92 -21.92 27.13
CA ILE A 227 -9.43 -20.55 27.27
C ILE A 227 -10.60 -20.32 26.31
N GLU A 228 -10.45 -20.65 25.02
CA GLU A 228 -11.50 -20.53 24.00
C GLU A 228 -12.77 -21.33 24.36
N ARG A 229 -12.62 -22.47 25.04
CA ARG A 229 -13.72 -23.34 25.51
C ARG A 229 -14.34 -22.90 26.84
N GLY A 230 -13.93 -21.76 27.41
CA GLY A 230 -14.42 -21.28 28.70
C GLY A 230 -13.88 -22.05 29.92
N GLN A 231 -12.85 -22.88 29.74
CA GLN A 231 -12.21 -23.68 30.79
C GLN A 231 -10.86 -23.09 31.23
N ALA A 232 -10.71 -21.77 31.11
CA ALA A 232 -9.45 -21.06 31.37
C ALA A 232 -8.80 -21.40 32.73
N GLY A 233 -9.60 -21.58 33.78
CA GLY A 233 -9.10 -21.93 35.12
C GLY A 233 -8.28 -23.23 35.17
N ARG A 234 -8.55 -24.19 34.28
CA ARG A 234 -7.80 -25.46 34.20
C ARG A 234 -6.41 -25.29 33.57
N ALA A 235 -6.21 -24.24 32.77
CA ALA A 235 -4.92 -23.96 32.14
C ALA A 235 -3.97 -23.17 33.06
N VAL A 236 -4.50 -22.44 34.05
CA VAL A 236 -3.73 -21.50 34.89
C VAL A 236 -2.53 -22.15 35.59
N PRO A 237 -2.64 -23.31 36.28
CA PRO A 237 -1.50 -23.90 36.98
C PRO A 237 -0.30 -24.18 36.07
N TRP A 238 -0.58 -24.69 34.87
CA TRP A 238 0.44 -24.99 33.87
C TRP A 238 1.08 -23.74 33.29
N LEU A 239 0.26 -22.73 33.02
CA LEU A 239 0.75 -21.45 32.53
C LEU A 239 1.63 -20.73 33.59
N GLU A 240 1.30 -20.81 34.87
CA GLU A 240 2.15 -20.29 35.96
C GLU A 240 3.49 -21.04 36.03
N ALA A 241 3.48 -22.38 35.86
CA ALA A 241 4.71 -23.16 35.80
C ALA A 241 5.60 -22.74 34.61
N LEU A 242 5.01 -22.50 33.43
CA LEU A 242 5.72 -22.03 32.24
C LEU A 242 6.15 -20.55 32.30
N TYR A 243 5.62 -19.77 33.25
CA TYR A 243 6.00 -18.38 33.48
C TYR A 243 7.20 -18.22 34.45
N ALA A 244 7.67 -19.31 35.07
CA ALA A 244 8.76 -19.30 36.03
C ALA A 244 10.06 -18.65 35.49
N LYS A 245 10.76 -17.88 36.33
CA LYS A 245 11.90 -17.03 35.93
C LYS A 245 13.08 -17.76 35.28
N HIS A 246 13.31 -19.02 35.64
CA HIS A 246 14.42 -19.82 35.14
C HIS A 246 14.19 -20.36 33.71
N LEU A 247 12.96 -20.26 33.19
CA LEU A 247 12.61 -20.71 31.85
C LEU A 247 12.98 -19.67 30.79
N ARG A 248 13.04 -20.14 29.54
CA ARG A 248 13.39 -19.31 28.38
C ARG A 248 12.45 -18.10 28.26
N PRO A 249 12.97 -16.90 27.89
CA PRO A 249 12.16 -15.69 27.75
C PRO A 249 10.95 -15.86 26.82
N ASP A 250 11.13 -16.50 25.66
CA ASP A 250 10.07 -16.68 24.67
C ASP A 250 8.87 -17.50 25.23
N LEU A 251 9.15 -18.51 26.05
CA LEU A 251 8.11 -19.32 26.71
C LEU A 251 7.40 -18.52 27.79
N ARG A 252 8.16 -17.76 28.59
CA ARG A 252 7.60 -16.90 29.65
C ARG A 252 6.67 -15.84 29.07
N GLU A 253 7.05 -15.23 27.95
CA GLU A 253 6.24 -14.23 27.25
C GLU A 253 4.91 -14.82 26.75
N ALA A 254 4.96 -15.96 26.07
CA ALA A 254 3.76 -16.64 25.57
C ALA A 254 2.85 -17.15 26.69
N ALA A 255 3.44 -17.69 27.78
CA ALA A 255 2.70 -18.09 28.97
C ALA A 255 2.05 -16.89 29.68
N PHE A 256 2.76 -15.77 29.81
CA PHE A 256 2.24 -14.55 30.40
C PHE A 256 1.04 -13.99 29.62
N GLU A 257 1.13 -13.97 28.29
CA GLU A 257 0.01 -13.56 27.44
C GLU A 257 -1.23 -14.44 27.67
N ALA A 258 -1.05 -15.76 27.69
CA ALA A 258 -2.11 -16.71 27.98
C ALA A 258 -2.67 -16.53 29.40
N LEU A 259 -1.85 -16.26 30.43
CA LEU A 259 -2.30 -15.98 31.80
C LEU A 259 -3.16 -14.71 31.89
N VAL A 260 -2.80 -13.66 31.15
CA VAL A 260 -3.56 -12.40 31.10
C VAL A 260 -4.94 -12.63 30.46
N ALA A 261 -5.03 -13.52 29.47
CA ALA A 261 -6.29 -13.90 28.84
C ALA A 261 -7.11 -14.86 29.71
N ALA A 262 -6.47 -15.83 30.38
CA ALA A 262 -7.12 -16.86 31.18
C ALA A 262 -7.82 -16.29 32.43
N GLU A 263 -7.31 -15.21 33.01
CA GLU A 263 -7.92 -14.59 34.20
C GLU A 263 -8.18 -13.09 34.01
N PRO A 264 -9.24 -12.72 33.26
CA PRO A 264 -9.55 -11.32 32.98
C PRO A 264 -9.70 -10.44 34.23
N ARG A 265 -10.18 -11.02 35.35
CA ARG A 265 -10.33 -10.33 36.64
C ARG A 265 -8.99 -10.00 37.31
N LYS A 266 -7.95 -10.83 37.11
CA LYS A 266 -6.59 -10.62 37.65
C LYS A 266 -5.64 -9.93 36.67
N ALA A 267 -6.04 -9.82 35.39
CA ALA A 267 -5.23 -9.28 34.31
C ALA A 267 -4.59 -7.92 34.63
N ALA A 268 -5.34 -6.97 35.22
CA ALA A 268 -4.79 -5.66 35.58
C ALA A 268 -3.65 -5.75 36.59
N GLY A 269 -3.75 -6.68 37.56
CA GLY A 269 -2.69 -6.93 38.54
C GLY A 269 -1.45 -7.57 37.91
N ARG A 270 -1.65 -8.54 37.00
CA ARG A 270 -0.56 -9.17 36.26
C ARG A 270 0.19 -8.19 35.36
N LEU A 271 -0.54 -7.38 34.60
CA LEU A 271 0.04 -6.34 33.75
C LEU A 271 0.81 -5.32 34.59
N LEU A 272 0.27 -4.93 35.75
CA LEU A 272 0.97 -4.02 36.65
C LEU A 272 2.27 -4.62 37.20
N ALA A 273 2.26 -5.88 37.62
CA ALA A 273 3.47 -6.56 38.08
C ALA A 273 4.54 -6.65 36.97
N ALA A 274 4.12 -6.94 35.73
CA ALA A 274 5.01 -6.98 34.57
C ALA A 274 5.57 -5.60 34.16
N LEU A 275 4.80 -4.53 34.33
CA LEU A 275 5.28 -3.16 34.13
C LEU A 275 6.26 -2.71 35.22
N ARG A 276 6.18 -3.31 36.42
CA ARG A 276 7.07 -3.03 37.56
C ARG A 276 8.35 -3.88 37.58
N SER A 277 8.40 -4.97 36.81
CA SER A 277 9.48 -5.95 36.93
C SER A 277 10.86 -5.43 36.54
N GLY A 278 10.93 -4.38 35.72
CA GLY A 278 12.17 -3.90 35.11
C GLY A 278 12.72 -4.81 34.00
N GLU A 279 12.08 -5.96 33.74
CA GLU A 279 12.44 -6.86 32.65
C GLU A 279 11.94 -6.27 31.32
N GLU A 280 12.84 -5.67 30.53
CA GLU A 280 12.50 -4.91 29.32
C GLU A 280 11.53 -5.62 28.36
N ARG A 281 11.76 -6.91 28.08
CA ARG A 281 10.88 -7.69 27.19
C ARG A 281 9.48 -7.85 27.75
N LEU A 282 9.39 -8.21 29.04
CA LEU A 282 8.12 -8.44 29.73
C LEU A 282 7.35 -7.12 29.93
N THR A 283 8.04 -6.03 30.24
CA THR A 283 7.46 -4.69 30.36
C THR A 283 6.91 -4.20 29.02
N ARG A 284 7.64 -4.43 27.91
CA ARG A 284 7.16 -4.12 26.56
C ARG A 284 5.92 -4.95 26.19
N LEU A 285 5.95 -6.26 26.44
CA LEU A 285 4.80 -7.13 26.22
C LEU A 285 3.59 -6.66 27.04
N ALA A 286 3.77 -6.33 28.32
CA ALA A 286 2.69 -5.80 29.15
C ALA A 286 2.08 -4.52 28.57
N GLY A 287 2.90 -3.58 28.09
CA GLY A 287 2.42 -2.38 27.37
C GLY A 287 1.60 -2.74 26.13
N GLN A 288 2.07 -3.68 25.30
CA GLN A 288 1.34 -4.15 24.11
C GLN A 288 0.01 -4.81 24.47
N LEU A 289 -0.01 -5.63 25.52
CA LEU A 289 -1.22 -6.28 26.00
C LEU A 289 -2.22 -5.27 26.58
N VAL A 290 -1.76 -4.21 27.26
CA VAL A 290 -2.61 -3.08 27.65
C VAL A 290 -3.20 -2.41 26.42
N ALA A 291 -2.38 -2.12 25.41
CA ALA A 291 -2.81 -1.45 24.18
C ALA A 291 -3.91 -2.24 23.44
N ARG A 292 -3.75 -3.57 23.30
CA ARG A 292 -4.66 -4.44 22.55
C ARG A 292 -5.95 -4.83 23.28
N ARG A 293 -6.13 -4.47 24.55
CA ARG A 293 -7.37 -4.83 25.27
C ARG A 293 -8.60 -4.21 24.60
N PRO A 294 -9.76 -4.89 24.62
CA PRO A 294 -11.01 -4.30 24.16
C PRO A 294 -11.33 -2.96 24.84
N GLY A 295 -11.95 -2.05 24.08
CA GLY A 295 -12.30 -0.69 24.50
C GLY A 295 -11.13 0.30 24.49
N THR A 296 -11.42 1.57 24.77
CA THR A 296 -10.45 2.67 24.74
C THR A 296 -9.92 3.06 26.12
N ARG A 297 -10.64 2.70 27.20
CA ARG A 297 -10.27 3.09 28.57
C ARG A 297 -9.15 2.24 29.12
N THR A 298 -8.11 2.89 29.62
CA THR A 298 -7.03 2.27 30.38
C THR A 298 -7.57 1.93 31.77
N PRO A 299 -7.33 0.71 32.28
CA PRO A 299 -7.77 0.34 33.61
C PRO A 299 -7.32 1.37 34.68
N PRO A 300 -8.23 1.92 35.52
CA PRO A 300 -7.88 2.98 36.48
C PRO A 300 -6.75 2.59 37.44
N ARG A 301 -6.63 1.30 37.76
CA ARG A 301 -5.52 0.78 38.58
C ARG A 301 -4.14 0.97 37.91
N LEU A 302 -4.06 0.86 36.59
CA LEU A 302 -2.80 1.09 35.85
C LEU A 302 -2.48 2.58 35.80
N LEU A 303 -3.48 3.44 35.55
CA LEU A 303 -3.29 4.89 35.53
C LEU A 303 -2.78 5.42 36.87
N ARG A 304 -3.36 4.98 37.99
CA ARG A 304 -2.92 5.39 39.35
C ARG A 304 -1.50 4.94 39.66
N ALA A 305 -1.06 3.81 39.11
CA ALA A 305 0.27 3.27 39.37
C ALA A 305 1.36 3.86 38.46
N LEU A 306 1.00 4.59 37.40
CA LEU A 306 1.92 5.23 36.47
C LEU A 306 3.08 6.01 37.15
N PRO A 307 2.88 6.87 38.16
CA PRO A 307 4.00 7.55 38.84
C PRO A 307 5.03 6.59 39.45
N ASP A 308 4.57 5.45 39.99
CA ASP A 308 5.41 4.52 40.75
C ASP A 308 6.09 3.45 39.88
N LEU A 309 5.83 3.45 38.57
CA LEU A 309 6.48 2.51 37.66
C LEU A 309 7.95 2.91 37.44
N PRO A 310 8.85 1.92 37.20
CA PRO A 310 10.18 2.21 36.71
C PRO A 310 10.11 2.94 35.36
N PRO A 311 11.17 3.66 34.92
CA PRO A 311 11.08 4.51 33.73
C PRO A 311 10.63 3.76 32.46
N VAL A 312 11.14 2.54 32.24
CA VAL A 312 10.71 1.68 31.11
C VAL A 312 9.22 1.32 31.22
N GLY A 313 8.73 1.07 32.43
CA GLY A 313 7.31 0.80 32.70
C GLY A 313 6.43 2.03 32.48
N ARG A 314 6.88 3.23 32.88
CA ARG A 314 6.18 4.49 32.60
C ARG A 314 6.05 4.72 31.10
N ALA A 315 7.15 4.61 30.36
CA ALA A 315 7.16 4.77 28.92
C ALA A 315 6.23 3.75 28.22
N ALA A 316 6.32 2.47 28.57
CA ALA A 316 5.48 1.42 28.00
C ALA A 316 3.98 1.65 28.26
N LEU A 317 3.61 2.12 29.46
CA LEU A 317 2.21 2.43 29.78
C LEU A 317 1.72 3.70 29.05
N LEU A 318 2.57 4.72 28.89
CA LEU A 318 2.25 5.92 28.10
C LEU A 318 2.02 5.59 26.62
N ASP A 319 2.89 4.77 26.02
CA ASP A 319 2.72 4.30 24.64
C ASP A 319 1.43 3.46 24.50
N ALA A 320 1.08 2.66 25.52
CA ALA A 320 -0.18 1.92 25.55
C ALA A 320 -1.41 2.85 25.64
N ILE A 321 -1.36 3.88 26.49
CA ILE A 321 -2.40 4.92 26.59
C ILE A 321 -2.60 5.62 25.24
N ALA A 322 -1.50 5.96 24.56
CA ALA A 322 -1.51 6.58 23.24
C ALA A 322 -2.21 5.67 22.21
N ALA A 323 -1.82 4.40 22.14
CA ALA A 323 -2.40 3.42 21.21
C ALA A 323 -3.90 3.20 21.45
N ARG A 324 -4.35 3.26 22.70
CA ARG A 324 -5.77 3.15 23.08
C ARG A 324 -6.58 4.43 22.82
N ARG A 325 -5.90 5.56 22.63
CA ARG A 325 -6.49 6.92 22.53
C ARG A 325 -7.39 7.25 23.73
N ASP A 326 -6.93 6.87 24.92
CA ASP A 326 -7.67 7.10 26.16
C ASP A 326 -7.63 8.58 26.58
N ARG A 327 -8.57 9.39 26.08
CA ARG A 327 -8.67 10.81 26.43
C ARG A 327 -8.90 11.07 27.92
N THR A 328 -9.40 10.09 28.67
CA THR A 328 -9.58 10.23 30.13
C THR A 328 -8.25 10.19 30.89
N ALA A 329 -7.19 9.68 30.26
CA ALA A 329 -5.84 9.63 30.82
C ALA A 329 -5.02 10.90 30.56
N ARG A 330 -5.59 11.95 29.95
CA ARG A 330 -4.88 13.19 29.60
C ARG A 330 -4.09 13.78 30.78
N GLU A 331 -4.70 13.92 31.96
CA GLU A 331 -4.02 14.50 33.13
C GLU A 331 -2.84 13.63 33.60
N ALA A 332 -2.97 12.31 33.53
CA ALA A 332 -1.88 11.39 33.86
C ALA A 332 -0.71 11.50 32.85
N VAL A 333 -1.01 11.76 31.57
CA VAL A 333 0.00 12.03 30.53
C VAL A 333 0.67 13.40 30.75
N LEU A 334 -0.11 14.44 31.03
CA LEU A 334 0.39 15.79 31.27
C LEU A 334 1.39 15.84 32.43
N ALA A 335 1.11 15.12 33.52
CA ALA A 335 1.99 15.03 34.68
C ALA A 335 3.38 14.40 34.38
N ARG A 336 3.58 13.80 33.19
CA ARG A 336 4.82 13.14 32.76
C ARG A 336 5.61 13.88 31.68
N LEU A 337 5.16 15.07 31.26
CA LEU A 337 5.89 15.86 30.27
C LEU A 337 7.25 16.35 30.77
N ASP A 338 7.36 16.59 32.08
CA ASP A 338 8.60 17.04 32.76
C ASP A 338 9.28 15.91 33.56
N ASP A 339 9.03 14.64 33.20
CA ASP A 339 9.66 13.50 33.86
C ASP A 339 11.20 13.58 33.75
N ALA A 340 11.92 13.17 34.81
CA ALA A 340 13.38 13.19 34.81
C ALA A 340 13.98 12.34 33.68
N GLU A 341 13.32 11.24 33.30
CA GLU A 341 13.78 10.34 32.25
C GLU A 341 13.38 10.84 30.85
N PRO A 342 14.35 11.08 29.93
CA PRO A 342 14.06 11.54 28.56
C PRO A 342 13.13 10.62 27.76
N ALA A 343 13.25 9.29 27.94
CA ALA A 343 12.38 8.31 27.30
C ALA A 343 10.91 8.46 27.74
N VAL A 344 10.69 8.80 29.02
CA VAL A 344 9.34 8.99 29.57
C VAL A 344 8.75 10.31 29.07
N ARG A 345 9.53 11.40 29.05
CA ARG A 345 9.08 12.68 28.44
C ARG A 345 8.67 12.49 26.99
N SER A 346 9.49 11.79 26.20
CA SER A 346 9.19 11.51 24.79
C SER A 346 7.91 10.70 24.63
N ALA A 347 7.70 9.67 25.45
CA ALA A 347 6.48 8.87 25.45
C ALA A 347 5.25 9.71 25.87
N ALA A 348 5.39 10.60 26.84
CA ALA A 348 4.33 11.50 27.27
C ALA A 348 3.93 12.50 26.17
N VAL A 349 4.91 13.09 25.48
CA VAL A 349 4.68 13.99 24.35
C VAL A 349 3.96 13.25 23.21
N ARG A 350 4.39 12.02 22.86
CA ARG A 350 3.69 11.18 21.86
C ARG A 350 2.25 10.88 22.30
N ALA A 351 2.07 10.45 23.55
CA ALA A 351 0.76 10.13 24.08
C ALA A 351 -0.19 11.33 24.03
N LEU A 352 0.31 12.53 24.31
CA LEU A 352 -0.48 13.76 24.24
C LEU A 352 -1.00 14.05 22.82
N GLY A 353 -0.27 13.66 21.77
CA GLY A 353 -0.77 13.72 20.40
C GLY A 353 -2.00 12.84 20.15
N SER A 354 -2.18 11.76 20.91
CA SER A 354 -3.32 10.84 20.77
C SER A 354 -4.47 11.13 21.74
N VAL A 355 -4.16 11.60 22.95
CA VAL A 355 -5.15 11.79 24.03
C VAL A 355 -5.47 13.25 24.34
N GLY A 356 -4.67 14.19 23.84
CA GLY A 356 -4.81 15.61 24.13
C GLY A 356 -5.99 16.28 23.43
N ASN A 357 -6.16 17.56 23.72
CA ASN A 357 -7.21 18.43 23.19
C ASN A 357 -6.64 19.78 22.69
N ALA A 358 -7.52 20.73 22.36
CA ALA A 358 -7.13 22.05 21.85
C ALA A 358 -6.25 22.87 22.81
N GLU A 359 -6.36 22.67 24.13
CA GLU A 359 -5.56 23.38 25.14
C GLU A 359 -4.08 22.95 25.10
N ASP A 360 -3.81 21.75 24.59
CA ASP A 360 -2.46 21.19 24.52
C ASP A 360 -1.66 21.72 23.32
N VAL A 361 -2.32 22.38 22.36
CA VAL A 361 -1.69 22.95 21.16
C VAL A 361 -0.58 23.92 21.53
N SER A 362 -0.81 24.82 22.48
CA SER A 362 0.19 25.82 22.89
C SER A 362 1.43 25.18 23.51
N ARG A 363 1.24 24.11 24.28
CA ARG A 363 2.34 23.38 24.92
C ARG A 363 3.15 22.60 23.89
N LEU A 364 2.48 21.82 23.05
CA LEU A 364 3.15 21.04 22.01
C LEU A 364 3.83 21.93 20.96
N ALA A 365 3.26 23.08 20.61
CA ALA A 365 3.89 24.03 19.69
C ALA A 365 5.13 24.70 20.26
N ARG A 366 5.17 24.95 21.57
CA ARG A 366 6.37 25.42 22.26
C ARG A 366 7.47 24.36 22.28
N LEU A 367 7.13 23.12 22.60
CA LEU A 367 8.09 22.00 22.54
C LEU A 367 8.61 21.78 21.13
N ALA A 368 7.74 21.83 20.11
CA ALA A 368 8.13 21.67 18.71
C ALA A 368 9.01 22.83 18.18
N ALA A 369 8.98 23.99 18.84
CA ALA A 369 9.80 25.15 18.51
C ALA A 369 11.10 25.23 19.34
N ALA A 370 11.22 24.44 20.41
CA ALA A 370 12.47 24.30 21.14
C ALA A 370 13.49 23.59 20.23
N ALA A 371 14.75 24.01 20.21
CA ALA A 371 15.79 23.36 19.41
C ALA A 371 16.39 22.16 20.16
N ASP A 372 15.54 21.24 20.62
CA ASP A 372 15.91 20.09 21.46
C ASP A 372 15.41 18.75 20.90
N ASP A 373 15.74 17.65 21.58
CA ASP A 373 15.38 16.29 21.16
C ASP A 373 13.86 16.01 21.18
N LEU A 374 13.08 16.81 21.93
CA LEU A 374 11.63 16.67 21.99
C LEU A 374 10.93 17.37 20.81
N ALA A 375 11.59 18.31 20.15
CA ALA A 375 11.03 19.07 19.03
C ALA A 375 10.41 18.22 17.92
N PRO A 376 11.11 17.21 17.34
CA PRO A 376 10.51 16.37 16.31
C PRO A 376 9.33 15.54 16.84
N VAL A 377 9.39 15.09 18.10
CA VAL A 377 8.34 14.32 18.76
C VAL A 377 7.10 15.18 18.95
N ALA A 378 7.26 16.41 19.46
CA ALA A 378 6.18 17.35 19.69
C ALA A 378 5.53 17.82 18.39
N ARG A 379 6.34 18.05 17.34
CA ARG A 379 5.83 18.36 15.99
C ARG A 379 4.97 17.21 15.46
N ARG A 380 5.44 15.96 15.59
CA ARG A 380 4.65 14.79 15.20
C ARG A 380 3.36 14.68 16.02
N SER A 381 3.42 14.91 17.32
CA SER A 381 2.24 14.94 18.19
C SER A 381 1.22 16.00 17.79
N LEU A 382 1.65 17.19 17.36
CA LEU A 382 0.75 18.22 16.81
C LEU A 382 0.06 17.78 15.52
N LEU A 383 0.75 17.03 14.66
CA LEU A 383 0.17 16.48 13.44
C LEU A 383 -0.89 15.42 13.75
N ASP A 384 -0.62 14.56 14.74
CA ASP A 384 -1.51 13.47 15.14
C ASP A 384 -2.69 13.94 16.03
N LEU A 385 -2.61 15.14 16.64
CA LEU A 385 -3.62 15.69 17.54
C LEU A 385 -4.96 15.97 16.85
N ALA A 386 -5.86 14.98 16.84
CA ALA A 386 -7.13 15.00 16.12
C ALA A 386 -8.35 15.32 17.01
N ALA A 387 -8.22 16.29 17.91
CA ALA A 387 -9.33 16.75 18.76
C ALA A 387 -10.08 17.95 18.13
N PRO A 388 -11.39 18.10 18.39
CA PRO A 388 -12.13 19.33 18.06
C PRO A 388 -11.44 20.57 18.63
N GLY A 389 -11.48 21.68 17.90
CA GLY A 389 -10.86 22.94 18.34
C GLY A 389 -9.34 23.05 18.07
N VAL A 390 -8.66 21.97 17.67
CA VAL A 390 -7.22 22.02 17.35
C VAL A 390 -6.91 22.94 16.15
N PRO A 391 -7.61 22.85 15.00
CA PRO A 391 -7.38 23.78 13.89
C PRO A 391 -7.52 25.27 14.25
N PRO A 392 -8.61 25.73 14.91
CA PRO A 392 -8.70 27.13 15.32
C PRO A 392 -7.69 27.51 16.42
N ALA A 393 -7.28 26.58 17.30
CA ALA A 393 -6.23 26.85 18.29
C ALA A 393 -4.84 27.07 17.63
N LEU A 394 -4.47 26.24 16.65
CA LEU A 394 -3.26 26.44 15.83
C LEU A 394 -3.31 27.80 15.12
N ALA A 395 -4.45 28.10 14.51
CA ALA A 395 -4.67 29.37 13.81
C ALA A 395 -4.64 30.58 14.75
N ALA A 396 -5.16 30.47 15.97
CA ALA A 396 -5.10 31.53 16.97
C ALA A 396 -3.65 31.77 17.41
N LEU A 397 -2.92 30.70 17.72
CA LEU A 397 -1.54 30.77 18.18
C LEU A 397 -0.61 31.37 17.11
N ALA A 398 -0.78 30.99 15.84
CA ALA A 398 -0.04 31.54 14.71
C ALA A 398 -0.17 33.06 14.54
N ARG A 399 -1.32 33.64 14.92
CA ARG A 399 -1.65 35.06 14.69
C ARG A 399 -1.45 35.96 15.91
N THR A 400 -1.14 35.38 17.06
CA THR A 400 -1.03 36.13 18.32
C THR A 400 0.37 36.76 18.37
N PRO A 401 0.50 38.09 18.37
CA PRO A 401 1.81 38.77 18.27
C PRO A 401 2.79 38.38 19.38
N ASP A 402 2.29 38.22 20.61
CA ASP A 402 3.09 37.91 21.80
C ASP A 402 3.60 36.45 21.83
N THR A 403 3.06 35.58 20.96
CA THR A 403 3.58 34.21 20.81
C THR A 403 4.96 34.28 20.14
N PRO A 404 6.00 33.59 20.63
CA PRO A 404 7.33 33.62 20.02
C PRO A 404 7.32 33.26 18.52
N PRO A 405 8.13 33.92 17.66
CA PRO A 405 8.09 33.69 16.20
C PRO A 405 8.24 32.22 15.79
N ALA A 406 9.17 31.48 16.42
CA ALA A 406 9.38 30.06 16.15
C ALA A 406 8.11 29.21 16.37
N VAL A 407 7.31 29.52 17.40
CA VAL A 407 6.04 28.85 17.69
C VAL A 407 5.00 29.19 16.61
N ARG A 408 4.93 30.47 16.19
CA ARG A 408 4.02 30.90 15.11
C ARG A 408 4.36 30.19 13.79
N VAL A 409 5.65 30.07 13.46
CA VAL A 409 6.15 29.31 12.29
C VAL A 409 5.72 27.85 12.37
N VAL A 410 5.94 27.18 13.51
CA VAL A 410 5.51 25.79 13.71
C VAL A 410 4.00 25.64 13.48
N CYS A 411 3.17 26.53 14.03
CA CYS A 411 1.73 26.48 13.81
C CYS A 411 1.36 26.62 12.32
N LEU A 412 1.97 27.56 11.61
CA LEU A 412 1.76 27.76 10.17
C LEU A 412 2.15 26.51 9.35
N GLN A 413 3.27 25.87 9.70
CA GLN A 413 3.69 24.62 9.06
C GLN A 413 2.71 23.48 9.35
N VAL A 414 2.26 23.31 10.60
CA VAL A 414 1.28 22.28 10.95
C VAL A 414 -0.06 22.53 10.24
N LEU A 415 -0.50 23.79 10.08
CA LEU A 415 -1.68 24.13 9.28
C LEU A 415 -1.52 23.67 7.82
N ALA A 416 -0.34 23.85 7.24
CA ALA A 416 -0.02 23.44 5.88
C ALA A 416 0.04 21.91 5.73
N GLU A 417 0.79 21.22 6.60
CA GLU A 417 0.98 19.77 6.56
C GLU A 417 -0.30 18.98 6.82
N ARG A 418 -1.21 19.53 7.63
CA ARG A 418 -2.56 18.97 7.84
C ARG A 418 -3.58 19.41 6.79
N ASN A 419 -3.17 20.19 5.80
CA ASN A 419 -4.00 20.76 4.73
C ASN A 419 -5.27 21.47 5.26
N LEU A 420 -5.14 22.28 6.30
CA LEU A 420 -6.26 22.93 6.99
C LEU A 420 -6.74 24.20 6.24
N THR A 421 -7.31 24.02 5.04
CA THR A 421 -7.78 25.10 4.16
C THR A 421 -8.74 26.10 4.81
N GLY A 422 -9.58 25.64 5.74
CA GLY A 422 -10.47 26.50 6.53
C GLY A 422 -9.75 27.51 7.43
N GLN A 423 -8.45 27.34 7.67
CA GLN A 423 -7.61 28.23 8.47
C GLN A 423 -6.72 29.15 7.62
N ALA A 424 -6.86 29.18 6.29
CA ALA A 424 -6.03 30.00 5.41
C ALA A 424 -6.08 31.50 5.74
N GLY A 425 -7.21 31.99 6.28
CA GLY A 425 -7.33 33.37 6.76
C GLY A 425 -6.35 33.73 7.88
N ALA A 426 -5.84 32.74 8.61
CA ALA A 426 -4.83 32.97 9.63
C ALA A 426 -3.46 33.26 9.06
N ALA A 427 -3.03 32.49 8.06
CA ALA A 427 -1.79 32.74 7.34
C ALA A 427 -1.83 34.11 6.64
N VAL A 428 -3.00 34.56 6.13
CA VAL A 428 -3.15 35.92 5.57
C VAL A 428 -2.78 37.01 6.59
N ARG A 429 -3.18 36.89 7.86
CA ARG A 429 -2.81 37.89 8.88
C ARG A 429 -1.30 37.91 9.12
N CYS A 430 -0.67 36.74 9.12
CA CYS A 430 0.77 36.56 9.32
C CYS A 430 1.63 37.06 8.14
N LEU A 431 1.04 37.36 6.97
CA LEU A 431 1.78 37.99 5.87
C LEU A 431 2.31 39.39 6.23
N LYS A 432 1.73 40.05 7.24
CA LYS A 432 2.12 41.39 7.72
C LYS A 432 2.87 41.33 9.05
N ASP A 433 3.33 40.16 9.46
CA ASP A 433 4.03 39.98 10.73
C ASP A 433 5.37 40.73 10.75
N ALA A 434 5.78 41.22 11.92
CA ALA A 434 7.05 41.92 12.09
C ALA A 434 8.24 40.99 11.82
N ASP A 435 8.11 39.71 12.17
CA ASP A 435 9.17 38.70 11.99
C ASP A 435 9.22 38.19 10.53
N PRO A 436 10.37 38.25 9.85
CA PRO A 436 10.52 37.78 8.47
C PRO A 436 10.29 36.27 8.31
N GLY A 437 10.68 35.46 9.30
CA GLY A 437 10.47 34.01 9.29
C GLY A 437 9.00 33.65 9.30
N VAL A 438 8.19 34.39 10.06
CA VAL A 438 6.73 34.21 10.10
C VAL A 438 6.07 34.64 8.79
N ARG A 439 6.47 35.76 8.18
CA ARG A 439 5.95 36.17 6.87
C ARG A 439 6.24 35.13 5.79
N LEU A 440 7.48 34.62 5.74
CA LEU A 440 7.88 33.59 4.80
C LEU A 440 7.11 32.29 5.02
N ALA A 441 6.96 31.85 6.27
CA ALA A 441 6.15 30.68 6.61
C ALA A 441 4.69 30.87 6.19
N ALA A 442 4.12 32.05 6.39
CA ALA A 442 2.75 32.36 6.03
C ALA A 442 2.51 32.29 4.50
N ALA A 443 3.43 32.83 3.70
CA ALA A 443 3.37 32.71 2.24
C ALA A 443 3.45 31.23 1.81
N ARG A 444 4.40 30.46 2.35
CA ARG A 444 4.53 29.01 2.07
C ARG A 444 3.29 28.22 2.48
N THR A 445 2.69 28.52 3.63
CA THR A 445 1.44 27.92 4.08
C THR A 445 0.31 28.22 3.10
N LEU A 446 0.17 29.47 2.63
CA LEU A 446 -0.85 29.84 1.65
C LEU A 446 -0.66 29.16 0.29
N ALA A 447 0.57 28.86 -0.13
CA ALA A 447 0.80 28.06 -1.34
C ALA A 447 0.11 26.69 -1.26
N VAL A 448 0.09 26.08 -0.07
CA VAL A 448 -0.53 24.77 0.18
C VAL A 448 -2.03 24.88 0.42
N ILE A 449 -2.45 25.72 1.38
CA ILE A 449 -3.83 25.71 1.89
C ILE A 449 -4.71 26.86 1.36
N GLY A 450 -4.12 27.82 0.66
CA GLY A 450 -4.81 28.99 0.12
C GLY A 450 -5.87 28.61 -0.92
N GLN A 451 -6.96 29.37 -0.90
CA GLN A 451 -8.11 29.22 -1.81
C GLN A 451 -8.35 30.54 -2.54
N GLN A 452 -9.35 30.57 -3.43
CA GLN A 452 -9.76 31.77 -4.16
C GLN A 452 -9.86 33.02 -3.28
N LYS A 453 -10.42 32.88 -2.07
CA LYS A 453 -10.61 33.96 -1.10
C LYS A 453 -9.31 34.62 -0.63
N GLN A 454 -8.15 33.97 -0.80
CA GLN A 454 -6.85 34.48 -0.39
C GLN A 454 -6.06 35.17 -1.51
N LEU A 455 -6.48 35.04 -2.78
CA LEU A 455 -5.80 35.70 -3.91
C LEU A 455 -5.67 37.22 -3.72
N PRO A 456 -6.72 37.97 -3.29
CA PRO A 456 -6.59 39.42 -3.14
C PRO A 456 -5.53 39.81 -2.12
N ALA A 457 -5.41 39.06 -1.02
CA ALA A 457 -4.45 39.36 0.04
C ALA A 457 -3.00 39.09 -0.40
N LEU A 458 -2.76 37.99 -1.13
CA LEU A 458 -1.44 37.68 -1.70
C LEU A 458 -1.01 38.75 -2.70
N LEU A 459 -1.93 39.13 -3.60
CA LEU A 459 -1.70 40.16 -4.60
C LEU A 459 -1.39 41.54 -3.98
N GLN A 460 -2.12 41.92 -2.92
CA GLN A 460 -1.87 43.17 -2.19
C GLN A 460 -0.56 43.17 -1.38
N ARG A 461 -0.06 42.00 -0.96
CA ARG A 461 1.19 41.87 -0.19
C ARG A 461 2.42 41.87 -1.08
N LEU A 462 2.34 41.24 -2.26
CA LEU A 462 3.45 41.05 -3.19
C LEU A 462 4.29 42.31 -3.49
N PRO A 463 3.71 43.47 -3.88
CA PRO A 463 4.50 44.68 -4.16
C PRO A 463 5.15 45.31 -2.93
N ARG A 464 4.79 44.85 -1.72
CA ARG A 464 5.33 45.37 -0.46
C ARG A 464 6.37 44.44 0.16
N ALA A 465 6.72 43.34 -0.50
CA ALA A 465 7.66 42.34 0.03
C ALA A 465 8.97 43.01 0.50
N ASN A 466 9.52 42.55 1.62
CA ASN A 466 10.68 43.22 2.21
C ASN A 466 12.00 42.79 1.56
N ASP A 467 12.03 41.60 0.96
CA ASP A 467 13.18 41.01 0.29
C ASP A 467 12.73 40.09 -0.85
N ASP A 468 13.68 39.65 -1.68
CA ASP A 468 13.42 38.78 -2.82
C ASP A 468 12.89 37.40 -2.40
N ALA A 469 13.29 36.88 -1.25
CA ALA A 469 12.83 35.56 -0.78
C ALA A 469 11.34 35.61 -0.41
N GLU A 470 10.89 36.68 0.24
CA GLU A 470 9.49 36.95 0.53
C GLU A 470 8.70 37.19 -0.76
N ALA A 471 9.22 37.99 -1.70
CA ALA A 471 8.57 38.23 -2.99
C ALA A 471 8.38 36.94 -3.80
N GLN A 472 9.40 36.09 -3.85
CA GLN A 472 9.34 34.77 -4.51
C GLN A 472 8.34 33.84 -3.82
N ALA A 473 8.33 33.79 -2.49
CA ALA A 473 7.38 32.95 -1.75
C ALA A 473 5.93 33.41 -1.95
N LEU A 474 5.67 34.72 -1.98
CA LEU A 474 4.35 35.29 -2.26
C LEU A 474 3.90 35.01 -3.68
N LEU A 475 4.79 35.16 -4.66
CA LEU A 475 4.49 34.86 -6.07
C LEU A 475 4.23 33.37 -6.28
N ALA A 476 5.03 32.51 -5.66
CA ALA A 476 4.82 31.06 -5.68
C ALA A 476 3.47 30.70 -5.05
N ALA A 477 3.11 31.31 -3.90
CA ALA A 477 1.82 31.10 -3.26
C ALA A 477 0.67 31.55 -4.16
N LEU A 478 0.77 32.75 -4.75
CA LEU A 478 -0.22 33.27 -5.69
C LEU A 478 -0.39 32.32 -6.89
N GLY A 479 0.71 31.83 -7.46
CA GLY A 479 0.71 30.90 -8.58
C GLY A 479 0.05 29.56 -8.25
N GLN A 480 0.38 28.96 -7.10
CA GLN A 480 -0.21 27.69 -6.68
C GLN A 480 -1.71 27.82 -6.37
N VAL A 481 -2.12 28.92 -5.72
CA VAL A 481 -3.54 29.17 -5.46
C VAL A 481 -4.29 29.43 -6.78
N ALA A 482 -3.75 30.27 -7.67
CA ALA A 482 -4.39 30.60 -8.93
C ALA A 482 -4.52 29.36 -9.85
N ARG A 483 -3.48 28.52 -9.92
CA ARG A 483 -3.53 27.23 -10.63
C ARG A 483 -4.60 26.30 -10.07
N ARG A 484 -4.73 26.21 -8.73
CA ARG A 484 -5.73 25.36 -8.07
C ARG A 484 -7.15 25.84 -8.33
N VAL A 485 -7.35 27.15 -8.41
CA VAL A 485 -8.65 27.75 -8.75
C VAL A 485 -8.97 27.58 -10.24
N GLY A 486 -7.97 27.73 -11.11
CA GLY A 486 -8.15 27.76 -12.56
C GLY A 486 -8.74 29.10 -13.06
N PRO A 487 -9.47 29.12 -14.19
CA PRO A 487 -9.95 30.33 -14.84
C PRO A 487 -10.66 31.38 -13.94
N PRO A 488 -11.45 31.02 -12.91
CA PRO A 488 -12.04 32.00 -11.99
C PRO A 488 -11.03 32.88 -11.24
N ALA A 489 -9.75 32.51 -11.19
CA ALA A 489 -8.68 33.34 -10.63
C ALA A 489 -8.52 34.66 -11.40
N MET A 490 -8.88 34.69 -12.69
CA MET A 490 -8.75 35.88 -13.54
C MET A 490 -9.59 37.06 -13.05
N ALA A 491 -10.73 36.82 -12.40
CA ALA A 491 -11.53 37.88 -11.80
C ALA A 491 -10.74 38.72 -10.76
N THR A 492 -9.73 38.11 -10.12
CA THR A 492 -8.84 38.81 -9.17
C THR A 492 -7.55 39.30 -9.84
N LEU A 493 -7.00 38.54 -10.80
CA LEU A 493 -5.70 38.84 -11.41
C LEU A 493 -5.78 39.90 -12.52
N ALA A 494 -6.88 39.97 -13.28
CA ALA A 494 -7.01 40.85 -14.45
C ALA A 494 -6.79 42.34 -14.12
N PRO A 495 -7.38 42.93 -13.06
CA PRO A 495 -7.14 44.34 -12.75
C PRO A 495 -5.66 44.64 -12.47
N ALA A 496 -4.96 43.74 -11.76
CA ALA A 496 -3.55 43.95 -11.44
C ALA A 496 -2.62 43.76 -12.63
N LEU A 497 -3.04 43.06 -13.69
CA LEU A 497 -2.32 42.98 -14.95
C LEU A 497 -2.40 44.29 -15.75
N THR A 498 -3.31 45.21 -15.42
CA THR A 498 -3.46 46.50 -16.08
C THR A 498 -2.94 47.64 -15.20
N ASP A 499 -3.40 47.70 -13.94
CA ASP A 499 -3.26 48.87 -13.07
C ASP A 499 -1.94 48.90 -12.26
N SER A 500 -1.14 47.82 -12.32
CA SER A 500 0.10 47.70 -11.54
C SER A 500 1.34 48.23 -12.27
N PRO A 501 2.44 48.56 -11.56
CA PRO A 501 3.74 48.85 -12.17
C PRO A 501 4.25 47.70 -13.05
N ALA A 502 5.07 48.04 -14.06
CA ALA A 502 5.53 47.09 -15.08
C ALA A 502 6.24 45.84 -14.50
N ASP A 503 7.04 45.97 -13.44
CA ASP A 503 7.68 44.82 -12.78
C ASP A 503 6.65 43.84 -12.21
N LEU A 504 5.60 44.34 -11.55
CA LEU A 504 4.54 43.50 -11.00
C LEU A 504 3.72 42.86 -12.12
N ARG A 505 3.35 43.60 -13.18
CA ARG A 505 2.68 43.03 -14.36
C ARG A 505 3.49 41.88 -14.95
N ALA A 506 4.80 42.08 -15.16
CA ALA A 506 5.71 41.07 -15.69
C ALA A 506 5.78 39.79 -14.82
N ARG A 507 5.80 39.94 -13.49
CA ARG A 507 5.77 38.79 -12.56
C ARG A 507 4.45 38.03 -12.62
N LEU A 508 3.32 38.74 -12.66
CA LEU A 508 1.99 38.13 -12.70
C LEU A 508 1.73 37.33 -13.98
N LEU A 509 2.31 37.75 -15.11
CA LEU A 509 2.22 36.98 -16.36
C LEU A 509 2.77 35.55 -16.23
N GLY A 510 3.78 35.34 -15.37
CA GLY A 510 4.33 34.01 -15.08
C GLY A 510 3.36 33.07 -14.36
N VAL A 511 2.27 33.58 -13.78
CA VAL A 511 1.23 32.78 -13.10
C VAL A 511 0.20 32.25 -14.10
N LEU A 512 -0.06 32.99 -15.18
CA LEU A 512 -1.17 32.73 -16.09
C LEU A 512 -1.13 31.40 -16.84
N PRO A 513 0.04 30.84 -17.24
CA PRO A 513 0.09 29.50 -17.82
C PRO A 513 -0.46 28.40 -16.89
N GLY A 514 -0.32 28.58 -15.58
CA GLY A 514 -0.89 27.68 -14.58
C GLY A 514 -2.38 27.86 -14.38
N VAL A 515 -2.92 29.06 -14.64
CA VAL A 515 -4.36 29.35 -14.60
C VAL A 515 -5.07 28.76 -15.82
N GLY A 516 -4.47 28.95 -17.00
CA GLY A 516 -5.02 28.51 -18.29
C GLY A 516 -6.34 29.16 -18.66
N GLY A 517 -6.91 28.72 -19.78
CA GLY A 517 -8.20 29.20 -20.28
C GLY A 517 -8.13 30.48 -21.12
N HIS A 518 -9.26 30.79 -21.74
CA HIS A 518 -9.39 31.87 -22.72
C HIS A 518 -8.98 33.24 -22.17
N ASP A 519 -9.49 33.62 -21.00
CA ASP A 519 -9.27 34.96 -20.44
C ASP A 519 -7.82 35.19 -20.00
N ALA A 520 -7.18 34.14 -19.47
CA ALA A 520 -5.77 34.19 -19.12
C ALA A 520 -4.91 34.34 -20.39
N LEU A 521 -5.23 33.61 -21.47
CA LEU A 521 -4.54 33.73 -22.75
C LEU A 521 -4.74 35.12 -23.37
N ALA A 522 -5.97 35.64 -23.34
CA ALA A 522 -6.29 36.98 -23.82
C ALA A 522 -5.49 38.06 -23.07
N ALA A 523 -5.34 37.93 -21.75
CA ALA A 523 -4.53 38.83 -20.96
C ALA A 523 -3.03 38.77 -21.33
N VAL A 524 -2.49 37.57 -21.59
CA VAL A 524 -1.10 37.43 -22.09
C VAL A 524 -0.95 38.06 -23.48
N ARG A 525 -1.92 37.87 -24.37
CA ARG A 525 -1.91 38.47 -25.71
C ARG A 525 -1.91 40.00 -25.66
N GLU A 526 -2.69 40.58 -24.75
CA GLU A 526 -2.71 42.03 -24.58
C GLU A 526 -1.36 42.55 -24.06
N ALA A 527 -0.72 41.81 -23.15
CA ALA A 527 0.60 42.17 -22.63
C ALA A 527 1.73 42.15 -23.67
N LEU A 528 1.56 41.50 -24.83
CA LEU A 528 2.51 41.60 -25.95
C LEU A 528 2.57 43.03 -26.55
N LYS A 529 1.52 43.82 -26.33
CA LYS A 529 1.41 45.20 -26.83
C LYS A 529 1.90 46.24 -25.82
N ASP A 530 2.25 45.83 -24.59
CA ASP A 530 2.68 46.75 -23.52
C ASP A 530 3.94 47.54 -23.91
N ASP A 531 4.02 48.80 -23.49
CA ASP A 531 5.16 49.69 -23.77
C ASP A 531 6.45 49.22 -23.09
N SER A 532 6.33 48.52 -21.96
CA SER A 532 7.47 47.99 -21.20
C SER A 532 8.06 46.72 -21.86
N PRO A 533 9.37 46.72 -22.21
CA PRO A 533 10.05 45.52 -22.71
C PRO A 533 10.03 44.36 -21.71
N ALA A 534 10.05 44.64 -20.40
CA ALA A 534 10.01 43.61 -19.37
C ALA A 534 8.67 42.86 -19.36
N VAL A 535 7.56 43.57 -19.60
CA VAL A 535 6.22 42.99 -19.67
C VAL A 535 6.05 42.18 -20.94
N ARG A 536 6.47 42.71 -22.10
CA ARG A 536 6.43 41.96 -23.37
C ARG A 536 7.25 40.68 -23.31
N GLY A 537 8.50 40.76 -22.83
CA GLY A 537 9.34 39.57 -22.66
C GLY A 537 8.74 38.54 -21.69
N ALA A 538 8.01 38.98 -20.67
CA ALA A 538 7.26 38.10 -19.77
C ALA A 538 6.04 37.46 -20.44
N ALA A 539 5.33 38.18 -21.31
CA ALA A 539 4.22 37.67 -22.09
C ALA A 539 4.70 36.58 -23.08
N VAL A 540 5.81 36.81 -23.78
CA VAL A 540 6.43 35.81 -24.68
C VAL A 540 6.83 34.55 -23.91
N ARG A 541 7.38 34.71 -22.69
CA ARG A 541 7.66 33.61 -21.75
C ARG A 541 6.41 32.85 -21.34
N ALA A 542 5.34 33.55 -21.01
CA ALA A 542 4.06 32.94 -20.64
C ALA A 542 3.46 32.13 -21.81
N LEU A 543 3.42 32.69 -23.03
CA LEU A 543 2.96 31.96 -24.22
C LEU A 543 3.82 30.72 -24.50
N SER A 544 5.13 30.83 -24.35
CA SER A 544 6.03 29.70 -24.60
C SER A 544 5.87 28.57 -23.58
N ALA A 545 5.44 28.90 -22.36
CA ALA A 545 5.11 27.97 -21.29
C ALA A 545 3.63 27.56 -21.27
N TRP A 546 2.81 28.01 -22.24
CA TRP A 546 1.38 27.73 -22.26
C TRP A 546 1.10 26.22 -22.34
N PRO A 547 0.08 25.70 -21.63
CA PRO A 547 -0.11 24.25 -21.47
C PRO A 547 -0.58 23.53 -22.74
N ASP A 548 -1.15 24.23 -23.71
CA ASP A 548 -1.73 23.65 -24.92
C ASP A 548 -1.43 24.48 -26.18
N SER A 549 -1.87 24.00 -27.34
CA SER A 549 -1.59 24.60 -28.66
C SER A 549 -2.33 25.91 -28.95
N SER A 550 -3.17 26.41 -28.04
CA SER A 550 -3.93 27.65 -28.27
C SER A 550 -3.06 28.91 -28.43
N ALA A 551 -1.82 28.87 -27.92
CA ALA A 551 -0.82 29.93 -28.07
C ALA A 551 0.12 29.75 -29.29
N ALA A 552 -0.04 28.66 -30.06
CA ALA A 552 0.91 28.34 -31.15
C ALA A 552 0.89 29.40 -32.26
N ALA A 553 -0.29 29.90 -32.63
CA ALA A 553 -0.43 30.95 -33.64
C ALA A 553 0.24 32.27 -33.20
N ASP A 554 0.09 32.63 -31.91
CA ASP A 554 0.71 33.82 -31.34
C ASP A 554 2.25 33.70 -31.36
N LEU A 555 2.79 32.54 -30.96
CA LEU A 555 4.23 32.27 -31.01
C LEU A 555 4.78 32.31 -32.44
N LEU A 556 4.06 31.73 -33.40
CA LEU A 556 4.45 31.76 -34.81
C LEU A 556 4.47 33.20 -35.37
N GLN A 557 3.51 34.03 -34.98
CA GLN A 557 3.49 35.44 -35.36
C GLN A 557 4.70 36.19 -34.80
N LEU A 558 5.07 35.96 -33.54
CA LEU A 558 6.26 36.54 -32.90
C LEU A 558 7.56 36.09 -33.57
N VAL A 559 7.63 34.87 -34.08
CA VAL A 559 8.77 34.38 -34.86
C VAL A 559 8.88 35.11 -36.20
N ARG A 560 7.75 35.35 -36.89
CA ARG A 560 7.70 36.01 -38.20
C ARG A 560 7.95 37.51 -38.12
N GLN A 561 7.47 38.16 -37.07
CA GLN A 561 7.55 39.61 -36.87
C GLN A 561 8.14 39.93 -35.48
N PRO A 562 9.43 39.60 -35.26
CA PRO A 562 10.05 39.83 -33.97
C PRO A 562 10.35 41.32 -33.74
N ARG A 563 10.10 41.79 -32.52
CA ARG A 563 10.56 43.12 -32.07
C ARG A 563 11.99 43.06 -31.54
N ASP A 564 12.36 41.94 -30.91
CA ASP A 564 13.67 41.67 -30.34
C ASP A 564 14.08 40.22 -30.61
N GLU A 565 15.38 39.97 -30.76
CA GLU A 565 15.91 38.66 -31.12
C GLU A 565 15.83 37.64 -29.96
N ALA A 566 15.93 38.09 -28.71
CA ALA A 566 15.75 37.22 -27.55
C ALA A 566 14.29 36.77 -27.42
N GLU A 567 13.34 37.65 -27.68
CA GLU A 567 11.90 37.32 -27.74
C GLU A 567 11.63 36.32 -28.88
N ARG A 568 12.20 36.54 -30.08
CA ARG A 568 12.08 35.62 -31.22
C ARG A 568 12.58 34.21 -30.86
N THR A 569 13.78 34.13 -30.29
CA THR A 569 14.43 32.87 -29.92
C THR A 569 13.55 32.10 -28.93
N LEU A 570 12.98 32.82 -27.96
CA LEU A 570 12.12 32.21 -26.96
C LEU A 570 10.78 31.75 -27.56
N ALA A 571 10.17 32.57 -28.43
CA ALA A 571 8.95 32.23 -29.14
C ALA A 571 9.14 31.01 -30.06
N PHE A 572 10.27 30.93 -30.77
CA PHE A 572 10.61 29.80 -31.63
C PHE A 572 10.70 28.49 -30.84
N ARG A 573 11.43 28.52 -29.71
CA ARG A 573 11.54 27.36 -28.82
C ARG A 573 10.19 26.95 -28.24
N GLY A 574 9.38 27.92 -27.82
CA GLY A 574 8.02 27.72 -27.35
C GLY A 574 7.14 27.05 -28.40
N TYR A 575 7.18 27.53 -29.65
CA TYR A 575 6.40 27.01 -30.77
C TYR A 575 6.76 25.56 -31.06
N VAL A 576 8.06 25.24 -31.21
CA VAL A 576 8.49 23.86 -31.50
C VAL A 576 8.13 22.89 -30.36
N ARG A 577 8.31 23.30 -29.09
CA ARG A 577 7.87 22.51 -27.93
C ARG A 577 6.37 22.20 -28.02
N MET A 578 5.57 23.23 -28.26
CA MET A 578 4.11 23.14 -28.26
C MET A 578 3.59 22.24 -29.37
N ILE A 579 4.15 22.33 -30.58
CA ILE A 579 3.79 21.45 -31.70
C ILE A 579 4.15 19.99 -31.42
N ARG A 580 5.30 19.74 -30.77
CA ARG A 580 5.72 18.37 -30.39
C ARG A 580 4.76 17.76 -29.36
N GLU A 581 4.33 18.54 -28.39
CA GLU A 581 3.47 18.09 -27.28
C GLU A 581 1.97 18.11 -27.62
N ALA A 582 1.56 18.85 -28.65
CA ALA A 582 0.18 18.92 -29.09
C ALA A 582 -0.29 17.57 -29.68
N GLY A 583 -1.53 17.20 -29.39
CA GLY A 583 -2.21 16.01 -29.94
C GLY A 583 -2.62 16.15 -31.41
N LEU A 584 -1.73 16.68 -32.26
CA LEU A 584 -1.92 16.82 -33.70
C LEU A 584 -1.68 15.48 -34.40
N ASP A 585 -2.33 15.27 -35.54
CA ASP A 585 -2.00 14.14 -36.41
C ASP A 585 -0.57 14.27 -36.99
N PRO A 586 0.06 13.16 -37.39
CA PRO A 586 1.45 13.16 -37.86
C PRO A 586 1.73 14.11 -39.03
N ARG A 587 0.76 14.28 -39.95
CA ARG A 587 0.92 15.13 -41.14
C ARG A 587 0.86 16.60 -40.74
N ALA A 588 -0.16 17.02 -40.00
CA ALA A 588 -0.26 18.40 -39.52
C ALA A 588 0.95 18.79 -38.65
N ARG A 589 1.43 17.87 -37.80
CA ARG A 589 2.63 18.11 -36.98
C ARG A 589 3.87 18.31 -37.86
N LEU A 590 4.05 17.51 -38.91
CA LEU A 590 5.16 17.66 -39.85
C LEU A 590 5.07 18.99 -40.62
N GLU A 591 3.89 19.39 -41.08
CA GLU A 591 3.66 20.67 -41.78
C GLU A 591 4.04 21.88 -40.90
N HIS A 592 3.71 21.83 -39.60
CA HIS A 592 4.14 22.86 -38.65
C HIS A 592 5.66 22.88 -38.41
N LEU A 593 6.31 21.72 -38.31
CA LEU A 593 7.77 21.66 -38.17
C LEU A 593 8.50 22.09 -39.46
N GLN A 594 7.93 21.83 -40.64
CA GLN A 594 8.42 22.36 -41.91
C GLN A 594 8.36 23.88 -41.93
N THR A 595 7.23 24.46 -41.51
CA THR A 595 7.10 25.91 -41.35
C THR A 595 8.13 26.46 -40.35
N ALA A 596 8.38 25.77 -39.23
CA ALA A 596 9.41 26.16 -38.28
C ALA A 596 10.82 26.11 -38.88
N MET A 597 11.12 25.10 -39.70
CA MET A 597 12.40 24.97 -40.39
C MET A 597 12.66 26.14 -41.36
N GLU A 598 11.64 26.56 -42.11
CA GLU A 598 11.74 27.70 -43.03
C GLU A 598 12.01 29.02 -42.28
N LEU A 599 11.54 29.13 -41.04
CA LEU A 599 11.71 30.30 -40.19
C LEU A 599 12.96 30.25 -39.28
N ALA A 600 13.68 29.14 -39.27
CA ALA A 600 14.87 28.95 -38.43
C ALA A 600 16.04 29.81 -38.96
N ARG A 601 16.68 30.57 -38.08
CA ARG A 601 17.83 31.45 -38.43
C ARG A 601 19.17 30.89 -37.99
N THR A 602 19.18 30.11 -36.92
CA THR A 602 20.41 29.55 -36.33
C THR A 602 20.49 28.04 -36.53
N ILE A 603 21.71 27.49 -36.43
CA ILE A 603 21.90 26.03 -36.48
C ILE A 603 21.20 25.36 -35.30
N GLU A 604 21.19 25.99 -34.14
CA GLU A 604 20.52 25.49 -32.93
C GLU A 604 19.00 25.38 -33.13
N GLU A 605 18.38 26.35 -33.81
CA GLU A 605 16.96 26.29 -34.16
C GLU A 605 16.67 25.19 -35.18
N ARG A 606 17.49 25.07 -36.22
CA ARG A 606 17.37 24.00 -37.21
C ARG A 606 17.51 22.63 -36.54
N ARG A 607 18.46 22.45 -35.61
CA ARG A 607 18.61 21.24 -34.80
C ARG A 607 17.37 20.97 -33.96
N LEU A 608 16.82 21.97 -33.28
CA LEU A 608 15.61 21.81 -32.47
C LEU A 608 14.43 21.29 -33.30
N VAL A 609 14.25 21.81 -34.51
CA VAL A 609 13.17 21.37 -35.42
C VAL A 609 13.41 19.94 -35.92
N VAL A 610 14.63 19.62 -36.36
CA VAL A 610 14.99 18.26 -36.81
C VAL A 610 14.81 17.25 -35.67
N GLY A 611 15.23 17.58 -34.46
CA GLY A 611 15.04 16.71 -33.30
C GLY A 611 13.56 16.49 -32.97
N ALA A 612 12.71 17.50 -33.18
CA ALA A 612 11.27 17.41 -32.91
C ALA A 612 10.52 16.47 -33.87
N THR A 613 11.11 16.06 -35.01
CA THR A 613 10.46 15.08 -35.89
C THR A 613 10.56 13.65 -35.39
N SER A 614 11.42 13.36 -34.40
CA SER A 614 11.67 11.99 -33.92
C SER A 614 10.42 11.24 -33.47
N ASP A 615 9.40 11.99 -33.05
CA ASP A 615 8.17 11.47 -32.47
C ASP A 615 7.03 11.42 -33.51
N ILE A 616 7.33 11.67 -34.79
CA ILE A 616 6.38 11.62 -35.91
C ILE A 616 6.56 10.30 -36.66
N VAL A 617 5.70 9.34 -36.38
CA VAL A 617 5.73 8.03 -37.04
C VAL A 617 5.04 8.12 -38.41
N SER A 618 5.77 8.57 -39.43
CA SER A 618 5.32 8.56 -40.82
C SER A 618 6.49 8.45 -41.81
N THR A 619 6.23 7.91 -42.99
CA THR A 619 7.21 7.85 -44.08
C THR A 619 7.60 9.25 -44.56
N ASP A 620 6.67 10.19 -44.58
CA ASP A 620 6.93 11.56 -45.02
C ASP A 620 7.86 12.29 -44.04
N ALA A 621 7.70 12.07 -42.74
CA ALA A 621 8.58 12.62 -41.72
C ALA A 621 9.97 12.00 -41.79
N LEU A 622 10.05 10.68 -42.05
CA LEU A 622 11.31 9.97 -42.27
C LEU A 622 12.08 10.57 -43.46
N GLU A 623 11.42 10.67 -44.61
CA GLU A 623 12.02 11.17 -45.85
C GLU A 623 12.42 12.64 -45.73
N TRP A 624 11.56 13.47 -45.12
CA TRP A 624 11.86 14.87 -44.88
C TRP A 624 13.08 15.05 -43.95
N THR A 625 13.13 14.32 -42.84
CA THR A 625 14.24 14.39 -41.87
C THR A 625 15.55 13.91 -42.49
N ALA A 626 15.50 12.88 -43.35
CA ALA A 626 16.68 12.32 -44.00
C ALA A 626 17.39 13.29 -44.98
N ARG A 627 16.70 14.32 -45.47
CA ARG A 627 17.31 15.37 -46.32
C ARG A 627 18.42 16.13 -45.61
N TYR A 628 18.37 16.20 -44.28
CA TYR A 628 19.37 16.91 -43.45
C TYR A 628 20.57 16.05 -43.04
N LEU A 629 20.65 14.78 -43.50
CA LEU A 629 21.81 13.91 -43.23
C LEU A 629 23.09 14.37 -43.93
N ASP A 630 22.97 15.05 -45.08
CA ASP A 630 24.14 15.54 -45.83
C ASP A 630 24.64 16.91 -45.33
N ASP A 631 23.91 17.57 -44.41
CA ASP A 631 24.36 18.81 -43.75
C ASP A 631 25.18 18.44 -42.49
N PRO A 632 26.51 18.65 -42.46
CA PRO A 632 27.35 18.25 -41.33
C PRO A 632 26.92 18.87 -39.99
N ALA A 633 26.29 20.05 -40.02
CA ALA A 633 25.82 20.73 -38.82
C ALA A 633 24.57 20.07 -38.21
N LEU A 634 23.78 19.35 -39.02
CA LEU A 634 22.51 18.72 -38.62
C LEU A 634 22.53 17.19 -38.64
N ALA A 635 23.52 16.57 -39.31
CA ALA A 635 23.58 15.13 -39.56
C ALA A 635 23.38 14.29 -38.30
N ASN A 636 23.99 14.68 -37.17
CA ASN A 636 23.85 13.94 -35.91
C ASN A 636 22.41 13.97 -35.35
N GLU A 637 21.73 15.11 -35.40
CA GLU A 637 20.35 15.25 -34.94
C GLU A 637 19.38 14.55 -35.90
N ALA A 638 19.58 14.76 -37.21
CA ALA A 638 18.81 14.11 -38.27
C ALA A 638 18.92 12.59 -38.20
N GLY A 639 20.13 12.06 -37.98
CA GLY A 639 20.34 10.62 -37.82
C GLY A 639 19.66 10.05 -36.58
N ALA A 640 19.68 10.77 -35.45
CA ALA A 640 19.00 10.33 -34.25
C ALA A 640 17.48 10.27 -34.44
N ALA A 641 16.90 11.25 -35.15
CA ALA A 641 15.48 11.28 -35.50
C ALA A 641 15.13 10.19 -36.54
N VAL A 642 15.92 10.04 -37.62
CA VAL A 642 15.73 9.00 -38.65
C VAL A 642 15.74 7.59 -38.04
N VAL A 643 16.70 7.29 -37.16
CA VAL A 643 16.76 5.98 -36.47
C VAL A 643 15.51 5.74 -35.61
N ARG A 644 15.05 6.76 -34.87
CA ARG A 644 13.84 6.65 -34.03
C ARG A 644 12.57 6.46 -34.86
N ILE A 645 12.38 7.24 -35.91
CA ILE A 645 11.22 7.14 -36.82
C ILE A 645 11.23 5.78 -37.51
N ALA A 646 12.37 5.35 -38.07
CA ALA A 646 12.51 4.05 -38.72
C ALA A 646 12.21 2.89 -37.75
N GLN A 647 12.67 2.99 -36.50
CA GLN A 647 12.37 2.00 -35.47
C GLN A 647 10.87 1.93 -35.16
N ALA A 648 10.20 3.09 -35.07
CA ALA A 648 8.77 3.16 -34.77
C ALA A 648 7.88 2.72 -35.94
N LEU A 649 8.32 2.93 -37.19
CA LEU A 649 7.64 2.46 -38.40
C LEU A 649 7.70 0.94 -38.59
N GLY A 650 8.60 0.24 -37.89
CA GLY A 650 8.65 -1.21 -37.92
C GLY A 650 9.34 -1.83 -39.16
N PRO A 651 9.46 -3.17 -39.18
CA PRO A 651 10.14 -3.93 -40.24
C PRO A 651 9.40 -3.92 -41.58
N GLU A 652 8.09 -3.72 -41.60
CA GLU A 652 7.28 -3.67 -42.84
C GLU A 652 7.66 -2.49 -43.76
N HIS A 653 8.34 -1.48 -43.22
CA HIS A 653 8.90 -0.36 -43.97
C HIS A 653 10.39 -0.53 -44.29
N SER A 654 10.96 -1.75 -44.17
CA SER A 654 12.39 -2.05 -44.33
C SER A 654 12.99 -1.55 -45.63
N ALA A 655 12.32 -1.80 -46.75
CA ALA A 655 12.75 -1.38 -48.07
C ALA A 655 12.96 0.13 -48.18
N ARG A 656 12.22 0.93 -47.41
CA ARG A 656 12.33 2.40 -47.39
C ARG A 656 13.29 2.91 -46.29
N THR A 657 13.38 2.22 -45.16
CA THR A 657 14.22 2.67 -44.02
C THR A 657 15.68 2.26 -44.17
N LEU A 658 15.98 1.07 -44.70
CA LEU A 658 17.35 0.53 -44.80
C LEU A 658 18.33 1.46 -45.56
N PRO A 659 18.00 2.02 -46.73
CA PRO A 659 18.90 2.94 -47.44
C PRO A 659 19.20 4.21 -46.62
N LEU A 660 18.22 4.68 -45.83
CA LEU A 660 18.38 5.86 -44.98
C LEU A 660 19.24 5.54 -43.75
N ILE A 661 19.11 4.33 -43.19
CA ILE A 661 19.97 3.85 -42.09
C ILE A 661 21.42 3.66 -42.55
N GLU A 662 21.64 3.20 -43.77
CA GLU A 662 22.98 3.16 -44.38
C GLU A 662 23.57 4.56 -44.52
N LYS A 663 22.78 5.50 -45.04
CA LYS A 663 23.16 6.90 -45.13
C LYS A 663 23.48 7.51 -43.76
N VAL A 664 22.75 7.13 -42.70
CA VAL A 664 23.06 7.52 -41.31
C VAL A 664 24.45 7.01 -40.91
N LEU A 665 24.79 5.75 -41.20
CA LEU A 665 26.09 5.17 -40.82
C LEU A 665 27.29 5.83 -41.53
N GLU A 666 27.06 6.36 -42.72
CA GLU A 666 28.03 7.10 -43.54
C GLU A 666 28.21 8.55 -43.09
N ARG A 667 27.11 9.26 -42.83
CA ARG A 667 27.12 10.71 -42.60
C ARG A 667 27.20 11.13 -41.14
N VAL A 668 26.75 10.27 -40.21
CA VAL A 668 26.69 10.60 -38.77
C VAL A 668 27.98 10.20 -38.07
N THR A 669 28.50 11.11 -37.25
CA THR A 669 29.73 10.88 -36.48
C THR A 669 29.46 10.48 -35.03
N ALA A 670 28.28 10.83 -34.49
CA ALA A 670 27.88 10.50 -33.12
C ALA A 670 27.79 8.98 -32.90
N LYS A 671 28.71 8.43 -32.10
CA LYS A 671 28.81 6.99 -31.81
C LYS A 671 27.47 6.37 -31.34
N PRO A 672 26.70 6.97 -30.40
CA PRO A 672 25.45 6.38 -29.94
C PRO A 672 24.43 6.18 -31.08
N VAL A 673 24.31 7.16 -31.98
CA VAL A 673 23.39 7.12 -33.11
C VAL A 673 23.81 6.03 -34.11
N ARG A 674 25.11 5.91 -34.39
CA ARG A 674 25.65 4.87 -35.28
C ARG A 674 25.46 3.47 -34.71
N ASP A 675 25.62 3.29 -33.40
CA ASP A 675 25.42 1.99 -32.75
C ASP A 675 23.95 1.58 -32.80
N SER A 676 23.01 2.51 -32.55
CA SER A 676 21.58 2.27 -32.75
C SER A 676 21.24 1.97 -34.22
N ALA A 677 21.82 2.70 -35.16
CA ALA A 677 21.63 2.46 -36.60
C ALA A 677 22.15 1.08 -37.05
N ARG A 678 23.30 0.62 -36.54
CA ARG A 678 23.84 -0.74 -36.82
C ARG A 678 22.93 -1.84 -36.30
N LEU A 679 22.38 -1.65 -35.09
CA LEU A 679 21.44 -2.59 -34.50
C LEU A 679 20.16 -2.68 -35.36
N LEU A 680 19.66 -1.51 -35.79
CA LEU A 680 18.55 -1.41 -36.73
C LEU A 680 18.88 -2.15 -38.03
N GLN A 681 19.95 -1.79 -38.72
CA GLN A 681 20.34 -2.41 -39.99
C GLN A 681 20.43 -3.94 -39.91
N ARG A 682 21.04 -4.49 -38.84
CA ARG A 682 21.13 -5.94 -38.63
C ARG A 682 19.76 -6.60 -38.48
N ARG A 683 18.89 -5.99 -37.68
CA ARG A 683 17.54 -6.53 -37.42
C ARG A 683 16.67 -6.52 -38.68
N TRP A 684 16.76 -5.49 -39.52
CA TRP A 684 15.98 -5.40 -40.76
C TRP A 684 16.49 -6.39 -41.81
N ARG A 685 17.82 -6.49 -42.00
CA ARG A 685 18.42 -7.47 -42.92
C ARG A 685 18.19 -8.95 -42.54
N GLN A 686 18.04 -9.24 -41.24
CA GLN A 686 17.66 -10.59 -40.79
C GLN A 686 16.21 -10.95 -41.10
N LEU A 687 15.34 -9.94 -41.29
CA LEU A 687 13.92 -10.13 -41.58
C LEU A 687 13.66 -10.15 -43.09
N ASP A 688 14.39 -9.38 -43.90
CA ASP A 688 14.31 -9.41 -45.37
C ASP A 688 15.00 -10.66 -45.99
N GLY A 689 15.85 -11.36 -45.22
CA GLY A 689 16.52 -12.59 -45.61
C GLY A 689 15.78 -13.89 -45.22
N ARG A 690 14.55 -13.76 -44.73
CA ARG A 690 13.57 -14.85 -44.51
C ARG A 690 12.43 -14.68 -45.51
#